data_AF-A0A960UQC3-F1
#
_entry.id   AF-A0A960UQC3-F1
#
_cell.length_a   1.000
_cell.length_b   1.000
_cell.length_c   1.000
_cell.angle_alpha   90.00
_cell.angle_beta   90.00
_cell.angle_gamma   90.00
#
_symmetry.space_group_name_H-M   'P 1'
#
loop_
_entity.id
_entity.type
_entity.pdbx_description
1 polymer ?
#
loop_
_entity_poly.entity_id
_entity_poly.type
_entity_poly.pdbx_seq_one_letter_code
_entity_poly.pdbx_strand_id
1 'polypeptide(L)'
;AFQTTFSLTIVLGMFAIIIIFLNNTRDRTTFLAKLIGISLVTILLVMQALSFFVLGERTRAYDELRVQEARAVRNHEAGDTTVAPLFLRQSDGTVQFFAAGQEFRESALPDYPSAGKEDLPRQSKSDLQHGRFQKATRDGKSLNYISYRIQDANADYEVAFPYLSYRTYVHDGASTLAILPIMVMVVLVAGFPLFFRGALINPLMELLGAVKRVDEGDLQANVRVRVEDEIGQLGHYFNGMVVSIRDAQSKLKEYADRLEEKVQERTAELQKTLTRVQELKNQQDGDYFLTSLLLRPLQANRAKSETVNVDFFIRQKKSFTFRKWEDEIGGDLCMAESIKLRGRPFTLFLNADAMGKSMQGAGGALVLGAVLEAIVDRTMLSGDASSHHPERWLKNAFIELHKVFETFDGSMLISMVFGLVDDNTGLVYMINAEHPWSVLYKGEKADFVETDLDFRKLGTLGVEGSIFVKTLQLEPGDVLIAGSDGRDDVRVQRDNGDLFIQDDENEFLQHVEAGKGVLNAIVESIESRGQLTDDLSLLRIGYREDLKHGTDSAGRDFRQLSEQARAAFKAGEFQKAINMLEDADIADSREAPLVRLLAQCYLRIKDYSRAVTVAEDYCFLRPADTEMLYAVSYAAGRSGQLDKAADYGERIRLREPHNTRYLMNLARIYAGKGNLDRAQGFLDRVLESEPDNDKALKLAEQLKGAAP
;
A
#
# COMPACT_ATOMS: atom_id res chain seq x y z
N ALA A 1 -86.29 -24.06 48.10
CA ALA A 1 -86.11 -22.97 47.11
C ALA A 1 -85.11 -21.88 47.56
N PHE A 2 -85.38 -21.05 48.59
CA PHE A 2 -84.48 -19.93 48.94
C PHE A 2 -83.04 -20.36 49.27
N GLN A 3 -82.87 -21.38 50.11
CA GLN A 3 -81.54 -21.84 50.54
C GLN A 3 -80.72 -22.39 49.36
N THR A 4 -81.36 -23.12 48.44
CA THR A 4 -80.68 -23.69 47.27
C THR A 4 -80.29 -22.60 46.28
N THR A 5 -81.16 -21.63 46.00
CA THR A 5 -80.82 -20.47 45.15
C THR A 5 -79.68 -19.64 45.76
N PHE A 6 -79.74 -19.38 47.07
CA PHE A 6 -78.69 -18.65 47.79
C PHE A 6 -77.33 -19.37 47.74
N SER A 7 -77.31 -20.68 48.00
CA SER A 7 -76.09 -21.48 47.88
C SER A 7 -75.54 -21.46 46.45
N LEU A 8 -76.40 -21.56 45.44
CA LEU A 8 -75.96 -21.56 44.03
C LEU A 8 -75.34 -20.21 43.62
N THR A 9 -75.96 -19.11 44.02
CA THR A 9 -75.43 -17.75 43.75
C THR A 9 -74.09 -17.50 44.44
N ILE A 10 -73.92 -17.92 45.71
CA ILE A 10 -72.64 -17.77 46.42
C ILE A 10 -71.55 -18.59 45.73
N VAL A 11 -71.82 -19.84 45.36
CA VAL A 11 -70.79 -20.69 44.74
C VAL A 11 -70.37 -20.13 43.37
N LEU A 12 -71.31 -19.67 42.55
CA LEU A 12 -71.00 -19.02 41.27
C LEU A 12 -70.23 -17.71 41.45
N GLY A 13 -70.59 -16.89 42.45
CA GLY A 13 -69.87 -15.67 42.78
C GLY A 13 -68.43 -15.93 43.23
N MET A 14 -68.23 -16.91 44.13
CA MET A 14 -66.90 -17.32 44.59
C MET A 14 -66.06 -17.90 43.45
N PHE A 15 -66.67 -18.67 42.52
CA PHE A 15 -65.99 -19.17 41.33
C PHE A 15 -65.47 -18.04 40.44
N ALA A 16 -66.31 -17.05 40.13
CA ALA A 16 -65.91 -15.91 39.32
C ALA A 16 -64.75 -15.13 39.97
N ILE A 17 -64.82 -14.90 41.30
CA ILE A 17 -63.76 -14.24 42.05
C ILE A 17 -62.44 -15.02 41.98
N ILE A 18 -62.47 -16.35 42.15
CA ILE A 18 -61.27 -17.20 42.10
C ILE A 18 -60.63 -17.17 40.71
N ILE A 19 -61.41 -17.26 39.63
CA ILE A 19 -60.87 -17.17 38.27
C ILE A 19 -60.25 -15.80 38.02
N ILE A 20 -60.94 -14.72 38.38
CA ILE A 20 -60.41 -13.36 38.23
C ILE A 20 -59.12 -13.20 39.03
N PHE A 21 -59.08 -13.69 40.26
CA PHE A 21 -57.88 -13.66 41.10
C PHE A 21 -56.72 -14.45 40.49
N LEU A 22 -56.93 -15.70 40.08
CA LEU A 22 -55.88 -16.54 39.48
C LEU A 22 -55.34 -15.97 38.16
N ASN A 23 -56.19 -15.28 37.39
CA ASN A 23 -55.77 -14.70 36.12
C ASN A 23 -55.03 -13.36 36.29
N ASN A 24 -55.38 -12.58 37.32
CA ASN A 24 -54.90 -11.20 37.49
C ASN A 24 -53.84 -11.02 38.59
N THR A 25 -53.56 -12.06 39.39
CA THR A 25 -52.53 -12.00 40.44
C THR A 25 -51.13 -11.86 39.83
N ARG A 26 -50.36 -10.89 40.35
CA ARG A 26 -48.97 -10.59 39.93
C ARG A 26 -47.95 -11.63 40.39
N ASP A 27 -48.25 -12.36 41.47
CA ASP A 27 -47.41 -13.45 41.96
C ASP A 27 -47.42 -14.62 40.98
N ARG A 28 -46.23 -15.16 40.69
CA ARG A 28 -46.01 -16.34 39.86
C ARG A 28 -46.51 -17.59 40.56
N THR A 29 -47.82 -17.73 40.69
CA THR A 29 -48.41 -19.05 40.94
C THR A 29 -48.02 -19.96 39.78
N THR A 30 -47.54 -21.17 40.09
CA THR A 30 -47.11 -22.11 39.06
C THR A 30 -48.29 -22.39 38.12
N PHE A 31 -48.02 -22.56 36.82
CA PHE A 31 -49.04 -22.94 35.83
C PHE A 31 -49.89 -24.12 36.32
N LEU A 32 -49.25 -25.06 37.02
CA LEU A 32 -49.90 -26.20 37.67
C LEU A 32 -50.93 -25.80 38.74
N ALA A 33 -50.61 -24.82 39.60
CA ALA A 33 -51.55 -24.35 40.63
C ALA A 33 -52.79 -23.70 40.01
N LYS A 34 -52.64 -22.94 38.91
CA LYS A 34 -53.78 -22.36 38.17
C LYS A 34 -54.66 -23.45 37.55
N LEU A 35 -54.03 -24.45 36.92
CA LEU A 35 -54.73 -25.55 36.26
C LEU A 35 -55.52 -26.41 37.27
N ILE A 36 -54.91 -26.75 38.43
CA ILE A 36 -55.57 -27.48 39.52
C ILE A 36 -56.71 -26.65 40.11
N GLY A 37 -56.47 -25.37 40.39
CA GLY A 37 -57.46 -24.47 40.98
C GLY A 37 -58.72 -24.36 40.12
N ILE A 38 -58.56 -24.12 38.82
CA ILE A 38 -59.70 -24.02 37.88
C ILE A 38 -60.44 -25.36 37.79
N SER A 39 -59.71 -26.47 37.64
CA SER A 39 -60.31 -27.82 37.51
C SER A 39 -61.06 -28.26 38.77
N LEU A 40 -60.57 -27.88 39.95
CA LEU A 40 -61.23 -28.19 41.21
C LEU A 40 -62.57 -27.45 41.34
N VAL A 41 -62.59 -26.14 41.06
CA VAL A 41 -63.83 -25.37 41.23
C VAL A 41 -64.88 -25.75 40.19
N THR A 42 -64.48 -26.06 38.95
CA THR A 42 -65.44 -26.53 37.93
C THR A 42 -66.09 -27.86 38.33
N ILE A 43 -65.32 -28.79 38.86
CA ILE A 43 -65.86 -30.09 39.31
C ILE A 43 -66.78 -29.92 40.52
N LEU A 44 -66.43 -29.06 41.48
CA LEU A 44 -67.29 -28.77 42.63
C LEU A 44 -68.63 -28.13 42.21
N LEU A 45 -68.63 -27.25 41.21
CA LEU A 45 -69.84 -26.68 40.63
C LEU A 45 -70.76 -27.75 40.00
N VAL A 46 -70.18 -28.67 39.22
CA VAL A 46 -70.93 -29.79 38.60
C VAL A 46 -71.53 -30.69 39.68
N MET A 47 -70.75 -30.99 40.73
CA MET A 47 -71.21 -31.80 41.86
C MET A 47 -72.35 -31.17 42.65
N GLN A 48 -72.31 -29.85 42.84
CA GLN A 48 -73.39 -29.11 43.49
C GLN A 48 -74.68 -29.17 42.68
N ALA A 49 -74.60 -29.03 41.35
CA ALA A 49 -75.75 -29.16 40.47
C ALA A 49 -76.36 -30.58 40.54
N LEU A 50 -75.51 -31.62 40.50
CA LEU A 50 -75.96 -33.00 40.62
C LEU A 50 -76.65 -33.28 41.97
N SER A 51 -76.08 -32.76 43.07
CA SER A 51 -76.65 -32.93 44.42
C SER A 51 -78.06 -32.35 44.53
N PHE A 52 -78.31 -31.19 43.92
CA PHE A 52 -79.63 -30.56 43.91
C PHE A 52 -80.70 -31.44 43.25
N PHE A 53 -80.41 -32.01 42.07
CA PHE A 53 -81.36 -32.87 41.37
C PHE A 53 -81.64 -34.17 42.14
N VAL A 54 -80.59 -34.86 42.59
CA VAL A 54 -80.72 -36.18 43.22
C VAL A 54 -81.45 -36.10 44.57
N LEU A 55 -81.16 -35.10 45.40
CA LEU A 55 -81.84 -34.94 46.70
C LEU A 55 -83.31 -34.51 46.53
N GLY A 56 -83.60 -33.70 45.52
CA GLY A 56 -84.97 -33.32 45.18
C GLY A 56 -85.80 -34.53 44.77
N GLU A 57 -85.26 -35.40 43.92
CA GLU A 57 -85.93 -36.63 43.48
C GLU A 57 -86.17 -37.61 44.63
N ARG A 58 -85.16 -37.86 45.48
CA ARG A 58 -85.31 -38.68 46.70
C ARG A 58 -86.39 -38.15 47.65
N THR A 59 -86.47 -36.83 47.82
CA THR A 59 -87.49 -36.22 48.68
C THR A 59 -88.90 -36.46 48.13
N ARG A 60 -89.10 -36.32 46.82
CA ARG A 60 -90.38 -36.62 46.16
C ARG A 60 -90.75 -38.10 46.24
N ALA A 61 -89.79 -38.99 46.00
CA ALA A 61 -90.02 -40.43 46.09
C ALA A 61 -90.46 -40.88 47.49
N TYR A 62 -89.86 -40.31 48.55
CA TYR A 62 -90.33 -40.56 49.92
C TYR A 62 -91.77 -40.10 50.12
N ASP A 63 -92.11 -38.91 49.62
CA ASP A 63 -93.43 -38.31 49.78
C ASP A 63 -94.53 -39.16 49.14
N GLU A 64 -94.29 -39.62 47.91
CA GLU A 64 -95.21 -40.49 47.16
C GLU A 64 -95.41 -41.84 47.85
N LEU A 65 -94.31 -42.47 48.33
CA LEU A 65 -94.37 -43.73 49.07
C LEU A 65 -95.23 -43.60 50.34
N ARG A 66 -95.08 -42.50 51.10
CA ARG A 66 -95.86 -42.30 52.34
C ARG A 66 -97.31 -41.93 52.07
N VAL A 67 -97.63 -41.26 50.97
CA VAL A 67 -99.03 -41.06 50.54
C VAL A 67 -99.69 -42.41 50.25
N GLN A 68 -98.99 -43.32 49.55
CA GLN A 68 -99.53 -44.66 49.25
C GLN A 68 -99.77 -45.47 50.53
N GLU A 69 -98.79 -45.50 51.43
CA GLU A 69 -98.94 -46.22 52.70
C GLU A 69 -100.02 -45.62 53.60
N ALA A 70 -100.12 -44.29 53.66
CA ALA A 70 -101.19 -43.63 54.40
C ALA A 70 -102.58 -44.08 53.90
N ARG A 71 -102.74 -44.35 52.59
CA ARG A 71 -103.99 -44.92 52.03
C ARG A 71 -104.24 -46.35 52.51
N ALA A 72 -103.20 -47.18 52.58
CA ALA A 72 -103.30 -48.57 53.01
C ALA A 72 -103.70 -48.73 54.49
N VAL A 73 -103.25 -47.81 55.36
CA VAL A 73 -103.53 -47.86 56.81
C VAL A 73 -105.04 -47.88 57.13
N ARG A 74 -105.89 -47.19 56.35
CA ARG A 74 -107.35 -47.17 56.59
C ARG A 74 -108.04 -48.48 56.20
N ASN A 75 -107.55 -49.17 55.18
CA ASN A 75 -108.17 -50.40 54.67
C ASN A 75 -107.96 -51.61 55.60
N HIS A 76 -107.47 -51.38 56.83
CA HIS A 76 -107.11 -52.41 57.81
C HIS A 76 -106.00 -53.37 57.32
N GLU A 77 -105.25 -52.97 56.29
CA GLU A 77 -104.03 -53.62 55.78
C GLU A 77 -102.77 -53.04 56.47
N ALA A 78 -102.91 -52.56 57.71
CA ALA A 78 -101.85 -51.87 58.46
C ALA A 78 -100.62 -52.74 58.78
N GLY A 79 -100.62 -54.03 58.42
CA GLY A 79 -99.47 -54.92 58.51
C GLY A 79 -98.42 -54.73 57.40
N ASP A 80 -98.75 -54.02 56.31
CA ASP A 80 -97.90 -53.92 55.11
C ASP A 80 -97.20 -52.56 54.94
N THR A 81 -97.25 -51.68 55.95
CA THR A 81 -96.54 -50.39 55.91
C THR A 81 -95.06 -50.55 56.26
N THR A 82 -94.15 -49.98 55.45
CA THR A 82 -92.70 -50.06 55.73
C THR A 82 -92.26 -49.26 56.95
N VAL A 83 -93.02 -48.22 57.32
CA VAL A 83 -92.80 -47.45 58.55
C VAL A 83 -94.10 -47.46 59.33
N ALA A 84 -94.02 -47.85 60.60
CA ALA A 84 -95.18 -47.86 61.48
C ALA A 84 -95.77 -46.43 61.59
N PRO A 85 -97.05 -46.23 61.24
CA PRO A 85 -97.71 -44.96 61.47
C PRO A 85 -97.75 -44.65 62.96
N LEU A 86 -97.80 -43.38 63.33
CA LEU A 86 -97.93 -42.91 64.71
C LEU A 86 -99.39 -42.90 65.12
N PHE A 87 -100.22 -42.25 64.31
CA PHE A 87 -101.66 -42.16 64.52
C PHE A 87 -102.39 -41.99 63.19
N LEU A 88 -103.63 -42.43 63.18
CA LEU A 88 -104.64 -42.11 62.18
C LEU A 88 -105.72 -41.27 62.85
N ARG A 89 -106.04 -40.12 62.27
CA ARG A 89 -107.03 -39.17 62.78
C ARG A 89 -108.15 -39.00 61.76
N GLN A 90 -109.39 -39.28 62.16
CA GLN A 90 -110.57 -39.10 61.31
C GLN A 90 -111.13 -37.67 61.39
N SER A 91 -111.95 -37.30 60.43
CA SER A 91 -112.57 -35.97 60.33
C SER A 91 -113.51 -35.61 61.49
N ASP A 92 -114.00 -36.60 62.24
CA ASP A 92 -114.81 -36.44 63.46
C ASP A 92 -113.97 -36.11 64.71
N GLY A 93 -112.64 -36.06 64.57
CA GLY A 93 -111.69 -35.80 65.66
C GLY A 93 -111.25 -37.04 66.43
N THR A 94 -111.75 -38.24 66.09
CA THR A 94 -111.27 -39.48 66.71
C THR A 94 -109.86 -39.82 66.24
N VAL A 95 -108.99 -40.17 67.20
CA VAL A 95 -107.58 -40.50 66.93
C VAL A 95 -107.28 -41.92 67.36
N GLN A 96 -106.91 -42.74 66.38
CA GLN A 96 -106.38 -44.09 66.60
C GLN A 96 -104.85 -44.03 66.62
N PHE A 97 -104.26 -44.24 67.80
CA PHE A 97 -102.82 -44.34 67.93
C PHE A 97 -102.36 -45.78 67.66
N PHE A 98 -101.30 -45.92 66.86
CA PHE A 98 -100.62 -47.18 66.61
C PHE A 98 -99.51 -47.40 67.65
N ALA A 99 -98.92 -48.60 67.66
CA ALA A 99 -97.87 -48.97 68.62
C ALA A 99 -96.73 -47.94 68.71
N ALA A 100 -96.29 -47.40 67.57
CA ALA A 100 -95.23 -46.39 67.50
C ALA A 100 -95.64 -45.01 68.07
N GLY A 101 -96.94 -44.73 68.20
CA GLY A 101 -97.48 -43.46 68.70
C GLY A 101 -98.17 -43.55 70.06
N GLN A 102 -98.29 -44.73 70.69
CA GLN A 102 -99.06 -44.90 71.94
C GLN A 102 -98.59 -44.00 73.09
N GLU A 103 -97.29 -43.73 73.19
CA GLU A 103 -96.73 -42.83 74.23
C GLU A 103 -97.28 -41.40 74.13
N PHE A 104 -97.82 -41.01 72.97
CA PHE A 104 -98.34 -39.67 72.69
C PHE A 104 -99.87 -39.60 72.67
N ARG A 105 -100.56 -40.62 73.21
CA ARG A 105 -102.04 -40.68 73.25
C ARG A 105 -102.69 -39.48 73.95
N GLU A 106 -102.04 -38.94 74.98
CA GLU A 106 -102.51 -37.77 75.75
C GLU A 106 -101.79 -36.48 75.34
N SER A 107 -101.04 -36.50 74.22
CA SER A 107 -100.37 -35.30 73.73
C SER A 107 -101.36 -34.34 73.07
N ALA A 108 -101.13 -33.04 73.25
CA ALA A 108 -101.88 -32.01 72.53
C ALA A 108 -101.49 -32.05 71.05
N LEU A 109 -102.26 -32.79 70.26
CA LEU A 109 -102.19 -32.72 68.80
C LEU A 109 -102.73 -31.36 68.35
N PRO A 110 -102.09 -30.68 67.37
CA PRO A 110 -102.63 -29.46 66.78
C PRO A 110 -104.07 -29.68 66.33
N ASP A 111 -104.96 -28.71 66.54
CA ASP A 111 -106.39 -28.82 66.21
C ASP A 111 -106.63 -29.36 64.79
N TYR A 112 -107.60 -30.27 64.65
CA TYR A 112 -108.02 -30.74 63.32
C TYR A 112 -108.63 -29.55 62.58
N PRO A 113 -108.03 -29.08 61.47
CA PRO A 113 -108.56 -27.92 60.77
C PRO A 113 -109.91 -28.30 60.15
N SER A 114 -110.99 -27.72 60.69
CA SER A 114 -112.35 -27.85 60.14
C SER A 114 -112.36 -27.45 58.66
N ALA A 115 -113.05 -28.23 57.82
CA ALA A 115 -113.17 -27.98 56.39
C ALA A 115 -113.55 -26.52 56.10
N GLY A 116 -112.66 -25.77 55.45
CA GLY A 116 -112.93 -24.40 55.00
C GLY A 116 -112.09 -23.25 55.59
N LYS A 117 -111.06 -23.51 56.41
CA LYS A 117 -110.06 -22.48 56.80
C LYS A 117 -108.64 -22.90 56.42
N GLU A 118 -108.16 -22.48 55.26
CA GLU A 118 -106.73 -22.46 54.93
C GLU A 118 -106.22 -21.02 54.94
N ASP A 119 -105.71 -20.57 56.10
CA ASP A 119 -104.76 -19.46 56.16
C ASP A 119 -103.66 -19.78 57.20
N LEU A 120 -102.71 -20.58 56.72
CA LEU A 120 -101.25 -20.63 56.93
C LEU A 120 -100.63 -20.14 58.28
N PRO A 121 -99.55 -20.82 58.73
CA PRO A 121 -98.24 -20.48 58.16
C PRO A 121 -97.60 -21.62 57.37
N ARG A 122 -96.97 -21.24 56.24
CA ARG A 122 -95.94 -22.02 55.54
C ARG A 122 -94.84 -22.41 56.52
N GLN A 123 -94.89 -23.64 57.03
CA GLN A 123 -93.71 -24.29 57.61
C GLN A 123 -93.61 -25.72 57.08
N SER A 124 -92.99 -25.84 55.91
CA SER A 124 -92.22 -27.03 55.63
C SER A 124 -90.92 -26.63 54.93
N LYS A 125 -89.81 -26.89 55.60
CA LYS A 125 -88.43 -26.72 55.13
C LYS A 125 -88.02 -27.83 54.12
N SER A 126 -88.97 -28.50 53.50
CA SER A 126 -88.73 -29.64 52.61
C SER A 126 -89.39 -29.43 51.25
N ASP A 127 -88.90 -30.14 50.24
CA ASP A 127 -89.56 -30.25 48.93
C ASP A 127 -90.67 -31.34 48.89
N LEU A 128 -91.21 -31.78 50.04
CA LEU A 128 -92.41 -32.63 50.09
C LEU A 128 -93.60 -31.87 49.48
N GLN A 129 -94.38 -32.56 48.63
CA GLN A 129 -95.55 -31.99 47.95
C GLN A 129 -96.84 -32.18 48.75
N HIS A 130 -97.00 -33.34 49.39
CA HIS A 130 -98.21 -33.76 50.11
C HIS A 130 -98.01 -33.78 51.62
N GLY A 131 -96.83 -34.21 52.08
CA GLY A 131 -96.50 -34.30 53.50
C GLY A 131 -96.32 -32.93 54.16
N ARG A 132 -96.92 -32.75 55.35
CA ARG A 132 -96.72 -31.55 56.19
C ARG A 132 -95.93 -31.92 57.44
N PHE A 133 -94.85 -31.19 57.72
CA PHE A 133 -94.11 -31.37 58.97
C PHE A 133 -94.89 -30.74 60.11
N GLN A 134 -95.11 -31.53 61.14
CA GLN A 134 -95.80 -31.11 62.34
C GLN A 134 -95.02 -31.56 63.57
N LYS A 135 -95.32 -30.92 64.69
CA LYS A 135 -94.68 -31.19 65.98
C LYS A 135 -95.76 -31.27 67.05
N ALA A 136 -95.84 -32.41 67.71
CA ALA A 136 -96.63 -32.57 68.93
C ALA A 136 -95.70 -32.41 70.15
N THR A 137 -96.20 -31.85 71.24
CA THR A 137 -95.43 -31.68 72.48
C THR A 137 -96.22 -32.22 73.66
N ARG A 138 -95.56 -33.01 74.52
CA ARG A 138 -96.12 -33.57 75.75
C ARG A 138 -95.04 -33.60 76.83
N ASP A 139 -95.33 -33.03 78.01
CA ASP A 139 -94.46 -33.06 79.19
C ASP A 139 -92.99 -32.68 78.88
N GLY A 140 -92.79 -31.64 78.07
CA GLY A 140 -91.47 -31.15 77.65
C GLY A 140 -90.79 -31.99 76.55
N LYS A 141 -91.30 -33.16 76.19
CA LYS A 141 -90.83 -33.96 75.05
C LYS A 141 -91.60 -33.57 73.79
N SER A 142 -90.90 -33.46 72.66
CA SER A 142 -91.53 -33.14 71.39
C SER A 142 -91.35 -34.24 70.35
N LEU A 143 -92.45 -34.62 69.72
CA LEU A 143 -92.51 -35.55 68.60
C LEU A 143 -92.64 -34.77 67.30
N ASN A 144 -91.61 -34.83 66.45
CA ASN A 144 -91.72 -34.34 65.08
C ASN A 144 -92.24 -35.48 64.20
N TYR A 145 -93.27 -35.20 63.43
CA TYR A 145 -93.88 -36.15 62.49
C TYR A 145 -94.21 -35.45 61.17
N ILE A 146 -94.40 -36.26 60.15
CA ILE A 146 -94.92 -35.81 58.86
C ILE A 146 -96.32 -36.37 58.76
N SER A 147 -97.29 -35.50 58.54
CA SER A 147 -98.66 -35.93 58.33
C SER A 147 -99.08 -35.80 56.89
N TYR A 148 -99.89 -36.77 56.48
CA TYR A 148 -100.45 -36.92 55.15
C TYR A 148 -101.96 -36.91 55.29
N ARG A 149 -102.59 -35.91 54.66
CA ARG A 149 -104.06 -35.82 54.58
C ARG A 149 -104.53 -36.52 53.33
N ILE A 150 -105.44 -37.47 53.47
CA ILE A 150 -106.05 -38.19 52.36
C ILE A 150 -107.54 -37.89 52.35
N GLN A 151 -108.03 -37.49 51.17
CA GLN A 151 -109.44 -37.32 50.89
C GLN A 151 -109.97 -38.60 50.26
N ASP A 152 -111.03 -39.15 50.83
CA ASP A 152 -111.64 -40.40 50.39
C ASP A 152 -113.18 -40.29 50.48
N ALA A 153 -113.91 -41.03 49.64
CA ALA A 153 -115.33 -40.82 49.35
C ALA A 153 -116.26 -40.86 50.58
N ASN A 154 -115.84 -41.52 51.65
CA ASN A 154 -116.63 -41.70 52.88
C ASN A 154 -116.16 -40.85 54.08
N ALA A 155 -114.94 -40.30 54.09
CA ALA A 155 -114.42 -39.38 55.12
C ALA A 155 -112.96 -38.98 54.84
N ASP A 156 -112.60 -37.74 55.17
CA ASP A 156 -111.21 -37.25 55.22
C ASP A 156 -110.48 -37.81 56.45
N TYR A 157 -109.22 -38.21 56.28
CA TYR A 157 -108.39 -38.67 57.38
C TYR A 157 -106.94 -38.22 57.23
N GLU A 158 -106.22 -38.18 58.34
CA GLU A 158 -104.82 -37.81 58.43
C GLU A 158 -104.03 -38.97 59.03
N VAL A 159 -102.94 -39.35 58.37
CA VAL A 159 -102.00 -40.36 58.87
C VAL A 159 -100.65 -39.69 59.14
N ALA A 160 -100.11 -39.91 60.33
CA ALA A 160 -98.82 -39.35 60.74
C ALA A 160 -97.73 -40.41 60.76
N PHE A 161 -96.54 -40.07 60.23
CA PHE A 161 -95.33 -40.90 60.29
C PHE A 161 -94.20 -40.18 61.04
N PRO A 162 -93.29 -40.90 61.72
CA PRO A 162 -92.18 -40.28 62.45
C PRO A 162 -91.25 -39.48 61.51
N TYR A 163 -90.88 -38.26 61.87
CA TYR A 163 -89.92 -37.43 61.12
C TYR A 163 -88.57 -38.13 60.90
N LEU A 164 -88.17 -38.96 61.86
CA LEU A 164 -86.92 -39.70 61.78
C LEU A 164 -86.87 -40.61 60.54
N SER A 165 -88.01 -41.14 60.09
CA SER A 165 -88.09 -41.98 58.90
C SER A 165 -87.81 -41.23 57.58
N TYR A 166 -88.23 -39.97 57.49
CA TYR A 166 -87.85 -39.08 56.37
C TYR A 166 -86.36 -38.79 56.40
N ARG A 167 -85.84 -38.43 57.58
CA ARG A 167 -84.43 -38.11 57.75
C ARG A 167 -83.56 -39.30 57.39
N THR A 168 -83.88 -40.52 57.82
CA THR A 168 -83.11 -41.72 57.47
C THR A 168 -83.17 -42.01 55.97
N TYR A 169 -84.33 -41.88 55.34
CA TYR A 169 -84.49 -42.13 53.90
C TYR A 169 -83.69 -41.13 53.02
N VAL A 170 -83.70 -39.85 53.38
CA VAL A 170 -82.93 -38.81 52.66
C VAL A 170 -81.44 -38.87 53.01
N HIS A 171 -81.09 -39.24 54.25
CA HIS A 171 -79.69 -39.31 54.71
C HIS A 171 -78.84 -40.30 53.91
N ASP A 172 -79.40 -41.43 53.49
CA ASP A 172 -78.73 -42.43 52.65
C ASP A 172 -78.25 -41.84 51.30
N GLY A 173 -79.10 -41.06 50.63
CA GLY A 173 -78.71 -40.35 49.40
C GLY A 173 -77.75 -39.18 49.66
N ALA A 174 -78.00 -38.44 50.74
CA ALA A 174 -77.20 -37.26 51.09
C ALA A 174 -75.76 -37.60 51.53
N SER A 175 -75.56 -38.70 52.26
CA SER A 175 -74.23 -39.14 52.70
C SER A 175 -73.36 -39.55 51.51
N THR A 176 -73.93 -40.27 50.54
CA THR A 176 -73.23 -40.66 49.29
C THR A 176 -72.79 -39.42 48.49
N LEU A 177 -73.67 -38.44 48.33
CA LEU A 177 -73.37 -37.18 47.64
C LEU A 177 -72.38 -36.29 48.40
N ALA A 178 -72.26 -36.41 49.72
CA ALA A 178 -71.29 -35.67 50.51
C ALA A 178 -69.88 -36.27 50.45
N ILE A 179 -69.77 -37.61 50.33
CA ILE A 179 -68.47 -38.31 50.26
C ILE A 179 -67.83 -38.15 48.88
N LEU A 180 -68.62 -38.20 47.80
CA LEU A 180 -68.11 -38.12 46.43
C LEU A 180 -67.22 -36.88 46.16
N PRO A 181 -67.62 -35.64 46.49
CA PRO A 181 -66.80 -34.46 46.21
C PRO A 181 -65.50 -34.44 47.04
N ILE A 182 -65.51 -35.00 48.25
CA ILE A 182 -64.30 -35.14 49.09
C ILE A 182 -63.31 -36.08 48.40
N MET A 183 -63.78 -37.21 47.87
CA MET A 183 -62.92 -38.16 47.16
C MET A 183 -62.34 -37.56 45.88
N VAL A 184 -63.16 -36.86 45.08
CA VAL A 184 -62.67 -36.20 43.86
C VAL A 184 -61.68 -35.07 44.18
N MET A 185 -61.91 -34.31 45.25
CA MET A 185 -60.95 -33.30 45.71
C MET A 185 -59.60 -33.92 46.06
N VAL A 186 -59.57 -35.07 46.76
CA VAL A 186 -58.32 -35.78 47.07
C VAL A 186 -57.59 -36.21 45.79
N VAL A 187 -58.31 -36.76 44.81
CA VAL A 187 -57.72 -37.17 43.53
C VAL A 187 -57.14 -35.98 42.77
N LEU A 188 -57.81 -34.83 42.75
CA LEU A 188 -57.31 -33.63 42.07
C LEU A 188 -56.11 -33.00 42.79
N VAL A 189 -56.13 -32.96 44.13
CA VAL A 189 -55.05 -32.34 44.90
C VAL A 189 -53.80 -33.23 44.95
N ALA A 190 -53.95 -34.55 44.99
CA ALA A 190 -52.81 -35.47 45.07
C ALA A 190 -52.41 -36.07 43.72
N GLY A 191 -53.37 -36.56 42.94
CA GLY A 191 -53.11 -37.26 41.68
C GLY A 191 -52.64 -36.34 40.55
N PHE A 192 -53.25 -35.15 40.44
CA PHE A 192 -52.94 -34.22 39.36
C PHE A 192 -51.50 -33.68 39.42
N PRO A 193 -50.96 -33.23 40.59
CA PRO A 193 -49.55 -32.85 40.68
C PRO A 193 -48.59 -34.00 40.35
N LEU A 194 -48.89 -35.22 40.80
CA LEU A 194 -48.03 -36.39 40.55
C LEU A 194 -47.96 -36.72 39.06
N PHE A 195 -49.09 -36.69 38.36
CA PHE A 195 -49.16 -36.93 36.92
C PHE A 195 -48.34 -35.90 36.13
N PHE A 196 -48.57 -34.61 36.35
CA PHE A 196 -47.86 -33.55 35.62
C PHE A 196 -46.38 -33.45 35.97
N ARG A 197 -45.98 -33.87 37.18
CA ARG A 197 -44.57 -33.94 37.54
C ARG A 197 -43.81 -34.92 36.65
N GLY A 198 -44.39 -36.08 36.37
CA GLY A 198 -43.82 -37.07 35.45
C GLY A 198 -43.92 -36.67 33.98
N ALA A 199 -45.09 -36.17 33.56
CA ALA A 199 -45.38 -35.92 32.15
C ALA A 199 -44.74 -34.63 31.60
N LEU A 200 -44.61 -33.57 32.42
CA LEU A 200 -44.22 -32.24 31.93
C LEU A 200 -43.04 -31.63 32.69
N ILE A 201 -43.07 -31.63 34.03
CA ILE A 201 -42.06 -30.91 34.83
C ILE A 201 -40.67 -31.55 34.69
N ASN A 202 -40.57 -32.87 34.88
CA ASN A 202 -39.29 -33.56 34.84
C ASN A 202 -38.60 -33.45 33.46
N PRO A 203 -39.28 -33.73 32.31
CA PRO A 203 -38.66 -33.55 31.00
C PRO A 203 -38.18 -32.12 30.73
N LEU A 204 -38.96 -31.11 31.15
CA LEU A 204 -38.62 -29.71 30.94
C LEU A 204 -37.43 -29.26 31.79
N MET A 205 -37.29 -29.79 33.02
CA MET A 205 -36.13 -29.57 33.86
C MET A 205 -34.88 -30.31 33.35
N GLU A 206 -35.01 -31.53 32.82
CA GLU A 206 -33.90 -32.25 32.16
C GLU A 206 -33.39 -31.46 30.95
N LEU A 207 -34.30 -30.91 30.12
CA LEU A 207 -33.95 -30.09 28.97
C LEU A 207 -33.30 -28.77 29.38
N LEU A 208 -33.86 -28.06 30.36
CA LEU A 208 -33.27 -26.84 30.91
C LEU A 208 -31.85 -27.08 31.47
N GLY A 209 -31.66 -28.19 32.19
CA GLY A 209 -30.36 -28.58 32.71
C GLY A 209 -29.36 -28.93 31.60
N ALA A 210 -29.80 -29.59 30.53
CA ALA A 210 -28.94 -29.86 29.38
C ALA A 210 -28.54 -28.59 28.63
N VAL A 211 -29.47 -27.63 28.44
CA VAL A 211 -29.16 -26.32 27.85
C VAL A 211 -28.10 -25.59 28.68
N LYS A 212 -28.25 -25.56 30.00
CA LYS A 212 -27.28 -24.91 30.88
C LYS A 212 -25.89 -25.56 30.80
N ARG A 213 -25.80 -26.88 30.69
CA ARG A 213 -24.51 -27.58 30.51
C ARG A 213 -23.84 -27.24 29.19
N VAL A 214 -24.60 -27.09 28.11
CA VAL A 214 -24.06 -26.65 26.81
C VAL A 214 -23.53 -25.22 26.88
N ASP A 215 -24.24 -24.33 27.57
CA ASP A 215 -23.79 -22.95 27.84
C ASP A 215 -22.49 -22.91 28.66
N GLU A 216 -22.34 -23.83 29.60
CA GLU A 216 -21.11 -24.03 30.40
C GLU A 216 -19.98 -24.74 29.62
N GLY A 217 -20.18 -25.10 28.34
CA GLY A 217 -19.16 -25.66 27.45
C GLY A 217 -19.16 -27.19 27.32
N ASP A 218 -20.10 -27.91 27.96
CA ASP A 218 -20.27 -29.36 27.80
C ASP A 218 -21.09 -29.69 26.55
N LEU A 219 -20.40 -29.83 25.41
CA LEU A 219 -20.99 -30.25 24.15
C LEU A 219 -21.26 -31.75 24.06
N GLN A 220 -21.18 -32.52 25.15
CA GLN A 220 -21.62 -33.92 25.23
C GLN A 220 -23.00 -34.06 25.91
N ALA A 221 -23.59 -32.95 26.34
CA ALA A 221 -24.92 -32.94 26.92
C ALA A 221 -25.97 -33.48 25.94
N ASN A 222 -26.73 -34.48 26.38
CA ASN A 222 -27.81 -35.11 25.62
C ASN A 222 -29.07 -35.19 26.49
N VAL A 223 -30.21 -34.83 25.91
CA VAL A 223 -31.52 -34.98 26.53
C VAL A 223 -32.15 -36.29 26.08
N ARG A 224 -32.52 -37.15 27.03
CA ARG A 224 -33.25 -38.39 26.74
C ARG A 224 -34.71 -38.07 26.45
N VAL A 225 -35.12 -38.23 25.19
CA VAL A 225 -36.52 -38.06 24.78
C VAL A 225 -37.34 -39.28 25.22
N ARG A 226 -38.31 -39.08 26.12
CA ARG A 226 -39.17 -40.16 26.68
C ARG A 226 -40.61 -40.11 26.15
N VAL A 227 -41.00 -39.01 25.54
CA VAL A 227 -42.36 -38.73 25.06
C VAL A 227 -42.21 -38.18 23.64
N GLU A 228 -43.10 -38.55 22.73
CA GLU A 228 -43.06 -38.11 21.31
C GLU A 228 -43.96 -36.88 21.05
N ASP A 229 -44.22 -36.09 22.09
CA ASP A 229 -44.99 -34.86 21.99
C ASP A 229 -44.09 -33.66 21.60
N GLU A 230 -44.62 -32.45 21.66
CA GLU A 230 -43.90 -31.22 21.34
C GLU A 230 -42.65 -31.03 22.22
N ILE A 231 -42.66 -31.53 23.46
CA ILE A 231 -41.50 -31.50 24.36
C ILE A 231 -40.44 -32.49 23.89
N GLY A 232 -40.85 -33.66 23.42
CA GLY A 232 -39.97 -34.62 22.77
C GLY A 232 -39.28 -34.09 21.53
N GLN A 233 -40.03 -33.42 20.64
CA GLN A 233 -39.47 -32.76 19.45
C GLN A 233 -38.44 -31.69 19.82
N LEU A 234 -38.70 -30.90 20.87
CA LEU A 234 -37.74 -29.92 21.37
C LEU A 234 -36.45 -30.59 21.85
N GLY A 235 -36.54 -31.76 22.49
CA GLY A 235 -35.38 -32.57 22.86
C GLY A 235 -34.57 -33.06 21.65
N HIS A 236 -35.24 -33.47 20.56
CA HIS A 236 -34.58 -33.85 19.32
C HIS A 236 -33.85 -32.67 18.65
N TYR A 237 -34.51 -31.50 18.53
CA TYR A 237 -33.88 -30.30 17.97
C TYR A 237 -32.68 -29.83 18.80
N PHE A 238 -32.80 -29.87 20.13
CA PHE A 238 -31.70 -29.56 21.02
C PHE A 238 -30.49 -30.46 20.77
N ASN A 239 -30.69 -31.78 20.73
CA ASN A 239 -29.60 -32.73 20.46
C ASN A 239 -28.93 -32.49 19.09
N GLY A 240 -29.70 -32.16 18.05
CA GLY A 240 -29.17 -31.81 16.72
C GLY A 240 -28.33 -30.53 16.72
N MET A 241 -28.73 -29.52 17.49
CA MET A 241 -27.96 -28.27 17.66
C MET A 241 -26.61 -28.53 18.35
N VAL A 242 -26.59 -29.35 19.41
CA VAL A 242 -25.35 -29.69 20.13
C VAL A 242 -24.33 -30.36 19.21
N VAL A 243 -24.78 -31.29 18.35
CA VAL A 243 -23.91 -31.91 17.34
C VAL A 243 -23.38 -30.88 16.35
N SER A 244 -24.23 -29.97 15.86
CA SER A 244 -23.82 -28.94 14.90
C SER A 244 -22.77 -27.96 15.48
N ILE A 245 -22.92 -27.57 16.75
CA ILE A 245 -21.95 -26.71 17.44
C ILE A 245 -20.61 -27.44 17.62
N ARG A 246 -20.64 -28.72 17.98
CA ARG A 246 -19.43 -29.55 18.09
C ARG A 246 -18.67 -29.64 16.76
N ASP A 247 -19.39 -29.90 15.67
CA ASP A 247 -18.80 -29.98 14.33
C ASP A 247 -18.23 -28.63 13.87
N ALA A 248 -18.91 -27.52 14.19
CA ALA A 248 -18.41 -26.18 13.90
C ALA A 248 -17.11 -25.87 14.67
N GLN A 249 -17.04 -26.22 15.96
CA GLN A 249 -15.81 -26.08 16.76
C GLN A 249 -14.67 -26.96 16.22
N SER A 250 -14.96 -28.20 15.82
CA SER A 250 -13.97 -29.10 15.22
C SER A 250 -13.39 -28.52 13.93
N LYS A 251 -14.25 -27.98 13.05
CA LYS A 251 -13.82 -27.33 11.80
C LYS A 251 -13.02 -26.05 12.04
N LEU A 252 -13.41 -25.23 13.01
CA LEU A 252 -12.65 -24.03 13.38
C LEU A 252 -11.25 -24.38 13.89
N LYS A 253 -11.14 -25.44 14.69
CA LYS A 253 -9.85 -25.95 15.16
C LYS A 253 -8.98 -26.44 14.00
N GLU A 254 -9.53 -27.22 13.08
CA GLU A 254 -8.84 -27.68 11.87
C GLU A 254 -8.36 -26.50 10.99
N TYR A 255 -9.18 -25.45 10.84
CA TYR A 255 -8.77 -24.25 10.11
C TYR A 255 -7.66 -23.46 10.81
N ALA A 256 -7.72 -23.34 12.14
CA ALA A 256 -6.69 -22.69 12.93
C ALA A 256 -5.34 -23.42 12.77
N ASP A 257 -5.34 -24.75 12.97
CA ASP A 257 -4.15 -25.59 12.84
C ASP A 257 -3.54 -25.49 11.43
N ARG A 258 -4.37 -25.55 10.38
CA ARG A 258 -3.92 -25.45 8.97
C ARG A 258 -3.42 -24.05 8.59
N LEU A 259 -3.99 -23.00 9.17
CA LEU A 259 -3.53 -21.63 8.93
C LEU A 259 -2.18 -21.40 9.60
N GLU A 260 -1.99 -21.91 10.81
CA GLU A 260 -0.72 -21.81 11.54
C GLU A 260 0.41 -22.50 10.77
N GLU A 261 0.15 -23.70 10.23
CA GLU A 261 1.09 -24.42 9.34
C GLU A 261 1.46 -23.58 8.11
N LYS A 262 0.47 -23.00 7.42
CA LYS A 262 0.71 -22.14 6.24
C LYS A 262 1.46 -20.85 6.58
N VAL A 263 1.18 -20.22 7.72
CA VAL A 263 1.89 -19.02 8.17
C VAL A 263 3.34 -19.36 8.47
N GLN A 264 3.60 -20.48 9.15
CA GLN A 264 4.97 -20.95 9.40
C GLN A 264 5.71 -21.28 8.10
N GLU A 265 5.08 -22.00 7.16
CA GLU A 265 5.66 -22.31 5.85
C GLU A 265 6.01 -21.04 5.07
N ARG A 266 5.07 -20.09 4.96
CA ARG A 266 5.30 -18.82 4.26
C ARG A 266 6.34 -17.94 4.94
N THR A 267 6.38 -17.92 6.27
CA THR A 267 7.39 -17.17 7.03
C THR A 267 8.78 -17.77 6.81
N ALA A 268 8.90 -19.11 6.80
CA ALA A 268 10.15 -19.80 6.51
C ALA A 268 10.61 -19.58 5.06
N GLU A 269 9.69 -19.66 4.09
CA GLU A 269 9.96 -19.37 2.67
C GLU A 269 10.41 -17.93 2.45
N LEU A 270 9.73 -16.97 3.09
CA LEU A 270 10.08 -15.55 3.02
C LEU A 270 11.46 -15.30 3.65
N GLN A 271 11.74 -15.88 4.82
CA GLN A 271 13.04 -15.76 5.48
C GLN A 271 14.16 -16.34 4.62
N LYS A 272 13.93 -17.48 3.97
CA LYS A 272 14.86 -18.08 3.01
C LYS A 272 15.10 -17.16 1.81
N THR A 273 14.03 -16.58 1.26
CA THR A 273 14.12 -15.64 0.13
C THR A 273 14.87 -14.36 0.52
N LEU A 274 14.59 -13.78 1.70
CA LEU A 274 15.29 -12.60 2.22
C LEU A 274 16.77 -12.88 2.44
N THR A 275 17.09 -14.03 3.04
CA THR A 275 18.49 -14.45 3.22
C THR A 275 19.19 -14.58 1.88
N ARG A 276 18.52 -15.17 0.89
CA ARG A 276 19.06 -15.33 -0.47
C ARG A 276 19.30 -13.99 -1.16
N VAL A 277 18.35 -13.05 -1.06
CA VAL A 277 18.49 -11.70 -1.62
C VAL A 277 19.64 -10.94 -0.93
N GLN A 278 19.77 -11.08 0.38
CA GLN A 278 20.87 -10.46 1.13
C GLN A 278 22.25 -11.04 0.75
N GLU A 279 22.35 -12.35 0.56
CA GLU A 279 23.58 -12.99 0.05
C GLU A 279 23.94 -12.49 -1.35
N LEU A 280 22.97 -12.44 -2.26
CA LEU A 280 23.19 -11.94 -3.63
C LEU A 280 23.60 -10.47 -3.64
N LYS A 281 22.98 -9.64 -2.79
CA LYS A 281 23.37 -8.24 -2.60
C LYS A 281 24.81 -8.13 -2.10
N ASN A 282 25.19 -8.91 -1.08
CA ASN A 282 26.56 -8.91 -0.57
C ASN A 282 27.59 -9.36 -1.61
N GLN A 283 27.23 -10.31 -2.49
CA GLN A 283 28.07 -10.70 -3.63
C GLN A 283 28.21 -9.56 -4.63
N GLN A 284 27.10 -8.94 -5.03
CA GLN A 284 27.08 -7.81 -5.95
C GLN A 284 27.87 -6.60 -5.42
N ASP A 285 27.72 -6.25 -4.15
CA ASP A 285 28.48 -5.17 -3.51
C ASP A 285 29.99 -5.51 -3.45
N GLY A 286 30.32 -6.80 -3.36
CA GLY A 286 31.69 -7.30 -3.49
C GLY A 286 32.26 -7.11 -4.90
N ASP A 287 31.47 -7.40 -5.94
CA ASP A 287 31.86 -7.17 -7.33
C ASP A 287 32.04 -5.67 -7.62
N TYR A 288 31.14 -4.83 -7.12
CA TYR A 288 31.27 -3.37 -7.21
C TYR A 288 32.55 -2.85 -6.56
N PHE A 289 32.89 -3.37 -5.38
CA PHE A 289 34.14 -3.01 -4.70
C PHE A 289 35.38 -3.39 -5.52
N LEU A 290 35.38 -4.56 -6.15
CA LEU A 290 36.51 -4.97 -6.98
C LEU A 290 36.62 -4.09 -8.23
N THR A 291 35.51 -3.73 -8.87
CA THR A 291 35.52 -2.82 -10.02
C THR A 291 35.97 -1.40 -9.63
N SER A 292 35.53 -0.86 -8.49
CA SER A 292 35.98 0.46 -8.03
C SER A 292 37.48 0.50 -7.76
N LEU A 293 38.06 -0.60 -7.23
CA LEU A 293 39.51 -0.73 -7.07
C LEU A 293 40.27 -0.72 -8.41
N LEU A 294 39.66 -1.20 -9.49
CA LEU A 294 40.25 -1.15 -10.84
C LEU A 294 40.11 0.24 -11.48
N LEU A 295 39.05 0.99 -11.15
CA LEU A 295 38.84 2.34 -11.66
C LEU A 295 39.73 3.40 -11.00
N ARG A 296 39.99 3.28 -9.70
CA ARG A 296 40.76 4.29 -8.94
C ARG A 296 42.12 4.67 -9.56
N PRO A 297 42.97 3.73 -10.04
CA PRO A 297 44.23 4.09 -10.69
C PRO A 297 44.08 4.86 -12.00
N LEU A 298 42.91 4.73 -12.65
CA LEU A 298 42.56 5.38 -13.91
C LEU A 298 41.90 6.75 -13.69
N GLN A 299 41.32 6.99 -12.52
CA GLN A 299 40.76 8.28 -12.08
C GLN A 299 41.79 9.21 -11.42
N ALA A 300 43.08 8.94 -11.60
CA ALA A 300 44.13 9.65 -10.91
C ALA A 300 44.50 10.96 -11.60
N ASN A 301 44.77 11.99 -10.80
CA ASN A 301 45.47 13.18 -11.25
C ASN A 301 46.97 12.97 -11.07
N ARG A 302 47.67 12.62 -12.17
CA ARG A 302 49.12 12.47 -12.21
C ARG A 302 49.82 13.61 -12.97
N ALA A 303 49.07 14.64 -13.35
CA ALA A 303 49.62 15.85 -13.93
C ALA A 303 50.53 16.58 -12.91
N LYS A 304 51.73 16.92 -13.35
CA LYS A 304 52.75 17.67 -12.62
C LYS A 304 53.24 18.80 -13.49
N SER A 305 52.76 20.01 -13.19
CA SER A 305 53.18 21.23 -13.87
C SER A 305 53.35 22.34 -12.85
N GLU A 306 54.30 23.25 -13.13
CA GLU A 306 54.50 24.47 -12.32
C GLU A 306 53.54 25.60 -12.73
N THR A 307 52.95 25.49 -13.93
CA THR A 307 52.13 26.54 -14.54
C THR A 307 50.68 26.13 -14.76
N VAL A 308 50.39 24.82 -14.84
CA VAL A 308 49.03 24.31 -15.03
C VAL A 308 48.62 23.55 -13.78
N ASN A 309 47.53 24.00 -13.14
CA ASN A 309 46.91 23.32 -12.03
C ASN A 309 45.68 22.57 -12.52
N VAL A 310 45.52 21.31 -12.12
CA VAL A 310 44.36 20.49 -12.48
C VAL A 310 43.70 19.98 -11.22
N ASP A 311 42.39 20.14 -11.09
CA ASP A 311 41.60 19.62 -9.97
C ASP A 311 40.42 18.81 -10.50
N PHE A 312 40.02 17.77 -9.76
CA PHE A 312 38.85 16.95 -10.06
C PHE A 312 37.86 16.97 -8.91
N PHE A 313 36.58 16.89 -9.28
CA PHE A 313 35.50 16.52 -8.40
C PHE A 313 34.73 15.40 -9.09
N ILE A 314 34.54 14.27 -8.41
CA ILE A 314 33.74 13.16 -8.93
C ILE A 314 32.82 12.69 -7.81
N ARG A 315 31.54 12.51 -8.13
CA ARG A 315 30.56 11.87 -7.27
C ARG A 315 29.68 10.97 -8.13
N GLN A 316 29.73 9.67 -7.85
CA GLN A 316 28.91 8.72 -8.58
C GLN A 316 27.60 8.49 -7.82
N LYS A 317 26.51 8.33 -8.56
CA LYS A 317 25.16 8.09 -8.07
C LYS A 317 25.04 6.81 -7.24
N LYS A 318 25.82 5.78 -7.59
CA LYS A 318 25.77 4.48 -6.91
C LYS A 318 26.86 4.40 -5.84
N SER A 319 26.46 4.60 -4.60
CA SER A 319 27.24 4.24 -3.42
C SER A 319 26.89 2.84 -2.92
N PHE A 320 27.87 2.17 -2.31
CA PHE A 320 27.69 0.87 -1.67
C PHE A 320 28.64 0.71 -0.48
N THR A 321 28.28 -0.20 0.43
CA THR A 321 29.10 -0.53 1.59
C THR A 321 29.49 -1.99 1.50
N PHE A 322 30.79 -2.25 1.36
CA PHE A 322 31.32 -3.60 1.37
C PHE A 322 32.26 -3.81 2.55
N ARG A 323 31.81 -4.63 3.50
CA ARG A 323 32.50 -4.89 4.78
C ARG A 323 32.67 -3.61 5.61
N LYS A 324 33.84 -2.98 5.54
CA LYS A 324 34.21 -1.75 6.27
C LYS A 324 34.50 -0.58 5.33
N TRP A 325 34.36 -0.79 4.03
CA TRP A 325 34.68 0.18 3.00
C TRP A 325 33.38 0.74 2.45
N GLU A 326 33.31 2.05 2.37
CA GLU A 326 32.28 2.78 1.63
C GLU A 326 32.95 3.31 0.36
N ASP A 327 32.30 3.09 -0.77
CA ASP A 327 32.86 3.42 -2.06
C ASP A 327 31.74 3.71 -3.08
N GLU A 328 32.13 4.27 -4.21
CA GLU A 328 31.23 4.69 -5.27
C GLU A 328 31.63 4.04 -6.61
N ILE A 329 30.66 3.83 -7.49
CA ILE A 329 30.86 3.26 -8.82
C ILE A 329 29.93 3.91 -9.85
N GLY A 330 30.45 4.31 -11.00
CA GLY A 330 29.63 4.89 -12.07
C GLY A 330 30.41 5.12 -13.36
N GLY A 331 29.80 5.87 -14.27
CA GLY A 331 30.27 6.08 -15.64
C GLY A 331 31.26 7.22 -15.80
N ASP A 332 31.31 8.14 -14.83
CA ASP A 332 32.13 9.34 -14.92
C ASP A 332 33.62 9.06 -14.67
N LEU A 333 34.47 9.64 -15.51
CA LEU A 333 35.91 9.51 -15.47
C LEU A 333 36.59 10.89 -15.64
N CYS A 334 37.39 11.29 -14.67
CA CYS A 334 38.38 12.36 -14.84
C CYS A 334 39.79 11.76 -14.81
N MET A 335 40.66 12.20 -15.72
CA MET A 335 42.05 11.75 -15.78
C MET A 335 42.95 12.91 -16.22
N ALA A 336 44.14 13.03 -15.64
CA ALA A 336 45.13 13.99 -16.10
C ALA A 336 46.56 13.44 -15.94
N GLU A 337 47.37 13.67 -16.97
CA GLU A 337 48.73 13.15 -17.09
C GLU A 337 49.70 14.21 -17.58
N SER A 338 50.96 14.10 -17.17
CA SER A 338 52.04 14.87 -17.79
C SER A 338 52.69 14.06 -18.91
N ILE A 339 52.55 14.55 -20.14
CA ILE A 339 53.19 13.96 -21.31
C ILE A 339 54.25 14.89 -21.90
N LYS A 340 55.16 14.33 -22.70
CA LYS A 340 56.12 15.11 -23.48
C LYS A 340 55.95 14.88 -24.97
N LEU A 341 55.65 15.93 -25.70
CA LEU A 341 55.60 15.92 -27.16
C LEU A 341 56.71 16.80 -27.70
N ARG A 342 57.58 16.24 -28.54
CA ARG A 342 58.75 16.91 -29.13
C ARG A 342 59.64 17.62 -28.10
N GLY A 343 59.78 17.02 -26.92
CA GLY A 343 60.56 17.56 -25.80
C GLY A 343 59.86 18.67 -25.00
N ARG A 344 58.66 19.10 -25.39
CA ARG A 344 57.84 20.04 -24.60
C ARG A 344 56.93 19.32 -23.61
N PRO A 345 56.80 19.83 -22.38
CA PRO A 345 55.81 19.34 -21.42
C PRO A 345 54.39 19.78 -21.84
N PHE A 346 53.46 18.84 -21.74
CA PHE A 346 52.04 19.08 -21.90
C PHE A 346 51.28 18.38 -20.77
N THR A 347 50.20 19.01 -20.33
CA THR A 347 49.23 18.43 -19.41
C THR A 347 48.05 17.88 -20.19
N LEU A 348 47.91 16.56 -20.23
CA LEU A 348 46.75 15.86 -20.75
C LEU A 348 45.61 15.95 -19.76
N PHE A 349 44.39 16.14 -20.25
CA PHE A 349 43.18 16.07 -19.45
C PHE A 349 42.06 15.35 -20.19
N LEU A 350 41.21 14.67 -19.43
CA LEU A 350 40.01 14.00 -19.88
C LEU A 350 38.93 14.19 -18.82
N ASN A 351 37.76 14.66 -19.24
CA ASN A 351 36.50 14.44 -18.52
C ASN A 351 35.57 13.66 -19.45
N ALA A 352 35.03 12.55 -18.99
CA ALA A 352 34.21 11.66 -19.79
C ALA A 352 33.08 11.06 -18.97
N ASP A 353 31.98 10.77 -19.64
CA ASP A 353 30.83 10.04 -19.11
C ASP A 353 30.50 8.87 -20.04
N ALA A 354 30.51 7.67 -19.46
CA ALA A 354 30.22 6.42 -20.15
C ALA A 354 28.75 6.01 -19.99
N MET A 355 28.11 5.68 -21.11
CA MET A 355 26.70 5.30 -21.16
C MET A 355 26.39 4.11 -20.24
N GLY A 356 25.40 4.33 -19.37
CA GLY A 356 24.85 3.32 -18.48
C GLY A 356 25.00 3.72 -17.03
N LYS A 357 24.31 3.00 -16.13
CA LYS A 357 24.32 3.30 -14.69
C LYS A 357 25.12 2.26 -13.93
N SER A 358 25.88 2.70 -12.93
CA SER A 358 26.65 1.83 -12.03
C SER A 358 27.66 0.94 -12.79
N MET A 359 27.42 -0.36 -12.89
CA MET A 359 28.41 -1.33 -13.41
C MET A 359 28.65 -1.22 -14.92
N GLN A 360 27.61 -0.91 -15.71
CA GLN A 360 27.77 -0.76 -17.16
C GLN A 360 28.63 0.47 -17.48
N GLY A 361 28.28 1.63 -16.90
CA GLY A 361 29.07 2.86 -17.02
C GLY A 361 30.50 2.64 -16.54
N ALA A 362 30.69 2.01 -15.37
CA ALA A 362 32.00 1.65 -14.86
C ALA A 362 32.82 0.76 -15.80
N GLY A 363 32.17 -0.17 -16.52
CA GLY A 363 32.82 -0.97 -17.56
C GLY A 363 33.32 -0.10 -18.73
N GLY A 364 32.51 0.86 -19.18
CA GLY A 364 32.90 1.82 -20.22
C GLY A 364 34.06 2.72 -19.77
N ALA A 365 33.99 3.27 -18.56
CA ALA A 365 35.05 4.08 -17.96
C ALA A 365 36.36 3.29 -17.81
N LEU A 366 36.30 2.02 -17.42
CA LEU A 366 37.47 1.16 -17.28
C LEU A 366 38.15 0.91 -18.63
N VAL A 367 37.38 0.61 -19.68
CA VAL A 367 37.93 0.45 -21.03
C VAL A 367 38.55 1.75 -21.52
N LEU A 368 37.87 2.88 -21.38
CA LEU A 368 38.37 4.19 -21.79
C LEU A 368 39.69 4.54 -21.09
N GLY A 369 39.71 4.45 -19.76
CA GLY A 369 40.89 4.75 -18.96
C GLY A 369 42.07 3.82 -19.28
N ALA A 370 41.83 2.52 -19.44
CA ALA A 370 42.89 1.57 -19.76
C ALA A 370 43.51 1.80 -21.15
N VAL A 371 42.68 2.13 -22.16
CA VAL A 371 43.18 2.43 -23.50
C VAL A 371 43.92 3.77 -23.51
N LEU A 372 43.41 4.79 -22.82
CA LEU A 372 44.08 6.08 -22.73
C LEU A 372 45.43 5.96 -22.00
N GLU A 373 45.49 5.22 -20.89
CA GLU A 373 46.74 4.93 -20.18
C GLU A 373 47.76 4.25 -21.11
N ALA A 374 47.32 3.28 -21.91
CA ALA A 374 48.19 2.61 -22.88
C ALA A 374 48.69 3.55 -24.00
N ILE A 375 47.90 4.54 -24.40
CA ILE A 375 48.30 5.59 -25.36
C ILE A 375 49.34 6.51 -24.70
N VAL A 376 49.13 6.91 -23.45
CA VAL A 376 50.05 7.75 -22.67
C VAL A 376 51.39 7.06 -22.47
N ASP A 377 51.39 5.82 -21.98
CA ASP A 377 52.62 5.05 -21.75
C ASP A 377 53.41 4.86 -23.04
N ARG A 378 52.73 4.53 -24.14
CA ARG A 378 53.36 4.41 -25.47
C ARG A 378 53.95 5.73 -25.93
N THR A 379 53.30 6.85 -25.61
CA THR A 379 53.82 8.19 -25.92
C THR A 379 55.08 8.51 -25.11
N MET A 380 55.13 8.09 -23.85
CA MET A 380 56.27 8.32 -22.97
C MET A 380 57.45 7.37 -23.23
N LEU A 381 57.19 6.17 -23.76
CA LEU A 381 58.21 5.15 -24.04
C LEU A 381 58.69 5.13 -25.50
N SER A 382 57.82 5.45 -26.46
CA SER A 382 58.14 5.41 -27.90
C SER A 382 58.52 6.79 -28.44
N GLY A 383 59.65 6.84 -29.16
CA GLY A 383 60.09 8.06 -29.85
C GLY A 383 59.13 8.52 -30.95
N ASP A 384 58.38 7.61 -31.58
CA ASP A 384 57.52 7.94 -32.72
C ASP A 384 56.27 8.73 -32.30
N ALA A 385 55.54 8.22 -31.30
CA ALA A 385 54.34 8.87 -30.78
C ALA A 385 54.64 10.26 -30.18
N SER A 386 55.75 10.37 -29.43
CA SER A 386 56.22 11.64 -28.88
C SER A 386 56.71 12.64 -29.93
N SER A 387 56.98 12.20 -31.17
CA SER A 387 57.46 13.08 -32.25
C SER A 387 56.35 13.91 -32.90
N HIS A 388 55.09 13.54 -32.67
CA HIS A 388 53.94 14.23 -33.24
C HIS A 388 53.68 15.60 -32.59
N HIS A 389 53.15 16.52 -33.38
CA HIS A 389 52.58 17.77 -32.88
C HIS A 389 51.28 17.53 -32.10
N PRO A 390 50.91 18.42 -31.15
CA PRO A 390 49.76 18.22 -30.27
C PRO A 390 48.45 17.96 -31.03
N GLU A 391 48.17 18.68 -32.13
CA GLU A 391 46.94 18.47 -32.91
C GLU A 391 46.90 17.07 -33.54
N ARG A 392 48.04 16.60 -34.04
CA ARG A 392 48.18 15.31 -34.72
C ARG A 392 48.11 14.16 -33.71
N TRP A 393 48.79 14.32 -32.58
CA TRP A 393 48.74 13.37 -31.48
C TRP A 393 47.32 13.23 -30.93
N LEU A 394 46.65 14.36 -30.63
CA LEU A 394 45.29 14.38 -30.09
C LEU A 394 44.30 13.72 -31.04
N LYS A 395 44.37 14.05 -32.34
CA LYS A 395 43.57 13.39 -33.38
C LYS A 395 43.80 11.88 -33.42
N ASN A 396 45.05 11.44 -33.40
CA ASN A 396 45.38 10.01 -33.49
C ASN A 396 44.89 9.25 -32.24
N ALA A 397 45.12 9.82 -31.05
CA ALA A 397 44.63 9.27 -29.79
C ALA A 397 43.09 9.18 -29.79
N PHE A 398 42.41 10.24 -30.22
CA PHE A 398 40.96 10.25 -30.36
C PHE A 398 40.44 9.17 -31.32
N ILE A 399 41.08 8.98 -32.49
CA ILE A 399 40.70 7.92 -33.42
C ILE A 399 40.89 6.53 -32.80
N GLU A 400 41.99 6.31 -32.09
CA GLU A 400 42.27 5.04 -31.41
C GLU A 400 41.17 4.74 -30.37
N LEU A 401 40.82 5.73 -29.53
CA LEU A 401 39.70 5.63 -28.59
C LEU A 401 38.37 5.34 -29.31
N HIS A 402 38.03 6.14 -30.32
CA HIS A 402 36.79 5.99 -31.07
C HIS A 402 36.67 4.59 -31.72
N LYS A 403 37.76 4.08 -32.31
CA LYS A 403 37.79 2.76 -32.95
C LYS A 403 37.63 1.61 -31.97
N VAL A 404 38.15 1.73 -30.74
CA VAL A 404 37.87 0.74 -29.69
C VAL A 404 36.37 0.74 -29.38
N PHE A 405 35.75 1.91 -29.24
CA PHE A 405 34.33 1.98 -28.91
C PHE A 405 33.40 1.61 -30.07
N GLU A 406 33.81 1.79 -31.34
CA GLU A 406 33.07 1.28 -32.51
C GLU A 406 32.90 -0.26 -32.45
N THR A 407 33.83 -0.98 -31.81
CA THR A 407 33.72 -2.45 -31.67
C THR A 407 32.58 -2.90 -30.77
N PHE A 408 32.02 -1.99 -29.95
CA PHE A 408 30.82 -2.27 -29.16
C PHE A 408 29.52 -2.13 -29.96
N ASP A 409 29.58 -1.78 -31.26
CA ASP A 409 28.42 -1.77 -32.18
C ASP A 409 27.25 -0.91 -31.63
N GLY A 410 27.57 0.24 -31.05
CA GLY A 410 26.60 1.16 -30.43
C GLY A 410 26.04 0.72 -29.07
N SER A 411 26.42 -0.45 -28.54
CA SER A 411 25.99 -0.91 -27.20
C SER A 411 26.67 -0.16 -26.04
N MET A 412 27.78 0.52 -26.32
CA MET A 412 28.49 1.39 -25.39
C MET A 412 28.87 2.67 -26.13
N LEU A 413 28.45 3.81 -25.60
CA LEU A 413 28.79 5.13 -26.11
C LEU A 413 29.42 5.95 -24.98
N ILE A 414 30.33 6.84 -25.34
CA ILE A 414 30.98 7.72 -24.36
C ILE A 414 30.92 9.17 -24.85
N SER A 415 30.45 10.06 -23.98
CA SER A 415 30.66 11.50 -24.15
C SER A 415 31.98 11.88 -23.49
N MET A 416 32.77 12.76 -24.10
CA MET A 416 34.00 13.25 -23.46
C MET A 416 34.47 14.61 -23.96
N VAL A 417 35.13 15.35 -23.07
CA VAL A 417 36.08 16.42 -23.42
C VAL A 417 37.49 15.90 -23.17
N PHE A 418 38.30 15.87 -24.22
CA PHE A 418 39.65 15.32 -24.22
C PHE A 418 40.64 16.32 -24.81
N GLY A 419 41.74 16.61 -24.12
CA GLY A 419 42.64 17.65 -24.57
C GLY A 419 44.03 17.67 -23.95
N LEU A 420 44.85 18.59 -24.46
CA LEU A 420 46.21 18.89 -24.03
C LEU A 420 46.32 20.37 -23.70
N VAL A 421 47.08 20.70 -22.67
CA VAL A 421 47.51 22.07 -22.36
C VAL A 421 49.02 22.16 -22.54
N ASP A 422 49.51 23.12 -23.33
CA ASP A 422 50.94 23.43 -23.39
C ASP A 422 51.34 24.17 -22.10
N ASP A 423 52.05 23.49 -21.21
CA ASP A 423 52.47 24.03 -19.91
C ASP A 423 53.25 25.35 -20.05
N ASN A 424 54.01 25.52 -21.13
CA ASN A 424 54.82 26.72 -21.31
C ASN A 424 53.98 27.93 -21.73
N THR A 425 52.98 27.71 -22.60
CA THR A 425 52.27 28.79 -23.29
C THR A 425 50.83 28.99 -22.84
N GLY A 426 50.23 28.01 -22.15
CA GLY A 426 48.81 28.04 -21.77
C GLY A 426 47.84 27.76 -22.92
N LEU A 427 48.34 27.32 -24.09
CA LEU A 427 47.49 26.95 -25.21
C LEU A 427 46.86 25.58 -24.99
N VAL A 428 45.54 25.55 -24.98
CA VAL A 428 44.71 24.35 -24.88
C VAL A 428 44.36 23.86 -26.27
N TYR A 429 44.45 22.54 -26.47
CA TYR A 429 44.00 21.79 -27.64
C TYR A 429 42.96 20.80 -27.16
N MET A 430 41.73 20.85 -27.64
CA MET A 430 40.66 19.98 -27.16
C MET A 430 39.78 19.44 -28.29
N ILE A 431 39.20 18.28 -28.04
CA ILE A 431 38.12 17.67 -28.82
C ILE A 431 36.98 17.42 -27.84
N ASN A 432 35.80 17.95 -28.17
CA ASN A 432 34.56 17.65 -27.47
C ASN A 432 33.74 16.67 -28.34
N ALA A 433 33.41 15.51 -27.78
CA ALA A 433 32.60 14.48 -28.42
C ALA A 433 31.25 14.35 -27.72
N GLU A 434 30.34 15.28 -28.04
CA GLU A 434 28.96 15.32 -27.53
C GLU A 434 28.87 15.26 -26.00
N HIS A 435 29.80 15.97 -25.35
CA HIS A 435 29.86 16.21 -23.92
C HIS A 435 29.45 17.66 -23.62
N PRO A 436 28.93 17.97 -22.42
CA PRO A 436 28.52 19.34 -22.10
C PRO A 436 29.63 20.35 -22.34
N TRP A 437 29.26 21.53 -22.82
CA TRP A 437 30.24 22.54 -23.24
C TRP A 437 31.15 22.96 -22.08
N SER A 438 32.42 23.12 -22.41
CA SER A 438 33.44 23.58 -21.48
C SER A 438 33.23 25.06 -21.18
N VAL A 439 33.51 25.48 -19.96
CA VAL A 439 33.32 26.84 -19.47
C VAL A 439 34.68 27.49 -19.22
N LEU A 440 34.88 28.67 -19.79
CA LEU A 440 36.02 29.53 -19.48
C LEU A 440 35.59 30.55 -18.42
N TYR A 441 36.23 30.51 -17.26
CA TYR A 441 36.10 31.51 -16.23
C TYR A 441 37.25 32.52 -16.32
N LYS A 442 36.91 33.76 -16.65
CA LYS A 442 37.86 34.85 -16.89
C LYS A 442 37.33 36.18 -16.35
N GLY A 443 38.12 36.84 -15.52
CA GLY A 443 37.80 38.18 -15.02
C GLY A 443 36.44 38.27 -14.33
N GLU A 444 36.14 37.29 -13.46
CA GLU A 444 34.88 37.13 -12.73
C GLU A 444 33.66 36.75 -13.57
N LYS A 445 33.82 36.43 -14.86
CA LYS A 445 32.73 35.99 -15.74
C LYS A 445 32.96 34.59 -16.27
N ALA A 446 31.88 33.85 -16.49
CA ALA A 446 31.90 32.54 -17.13
C ALA A 446 31.26 32.60 -18.53
N ASP A 447 31.87 31.94 -19.51
CA ASP A 447 31.32 31.79 -20.85
C ASP A 447 31.66 30.43 -21.45
N PHE A 448 30.84 29.93 -22.39
CA PHE A 448 31.10 28.66 -23.06
C PHE A 448 32.23 28.78 -24.08
N VAL A 449 33.04 27.72 -24.22
CA VAL A 449 34.20 27.68 -25.13
C VAL A 449 33.80 27.21 -26.53
N GLU A 450 32.92 26.21 -26.59
CA GLU A 450 32.38 25.64 -27.81
C GLU A 450 31.25 26.52 -28.36
N THR A 451 31.13 26.57 -29.68
CA THR A 451 30.05 27.28 -30.39
C THR A 451 29.15 26.32 -31.16
N ASP A 452 29.70 25.16 -31.52
CA ASP A 452 29.06 24.16 -32.37
C ASP A 452 29.51 22.75 -31.92
N LEU A 453 28.62 21.78 -32.11
CA LEU A 453 28.83 20.36 -31.80
C LEU A 453 28.97 19.58 -33.10
N ASP A 454 30.21 19.38 -33.57
CA ASP A 454 30.45 18.69 -34.84
C ASP A 454 30.79 17.19 -34.69
N PHE A 455 31.08 16.71 -33.48
CA PHE A 455 31.44 15.31 -33.24
C PHE A 455 30.47 14.59 -32.31
N ARG A 456 30.06 13.39 -32.72
CA ARG A 456 29.18 12.51 -31.95
C ARG A 456 29.92 11.79 -30.83
N LYS A 457 29.18 11.22 -29.88
CA LYS A 457 29.73 10.32 -28.85
C LYS A 457 30.64 9.24 -29.45
N LEU A 458 31.66 8.82 -28.70
CA LEU A 458 32.54 7.74 -29.11
C LEU A 458 31.76 6.43 -29.27
N GLY A 459 32.12 5.62 -30.26
CA GLY A 459 31.41 4.38 -30.58
C GLY A 459 30.22 4.52 -31.53
N THR A 460 29.84 5.74 -31.91
CA THR A 460 28.83 5.98 -32.94
C THR A 460 29.28 5.39 -34.28
N LEU A 461 28.41 4.60 -34.93
CA LEU A 461 28.67 4.03 -36.24
C LEU A 461 28.42 5.06 -37.36
N GLY A 462 29.26 5.05 -38.39
CA GLY A 462 29.05 5.86 -39.59
C GLY A 462 29.28 7.35 -39.42
N VAL A 463 30.20 7.76 -38.52
CA VAL A 463 30.58 9.17 -38.37
C VAL A 463 31.29 9.67 -39.63
N GLU A 464 30.51 10.30 -40.52
CA GLU A 464 30.99 11.07 -41.67
C GLU A 464 31.27 12.52 -41.23
N GLY A 465 32.28 12.72 -40.40
CA GLY A 465 32.67 14.05 -39.89
C GLY A 465 34.18 14.26 -39.97
N SER A 466 34.62 15.47 -40.32
CA SER A 466 36.04 15.79 -40.25
C SER A 466 36.43 16.17 -38.82
N ILE A 467 37.24 15.34 -38.16
CA ILE A 467 37.81 15.64 -36.84
C ILE A 467 38.50 17.01 -36.89
N PHE A 468 38.15 17.86 -35.94
CA PHE A 468 38.77 19.16 -35.69
C PHE A 468 39.23 19.25 -34.23
N VAL A 469 40.20 20.11 -33.98
CA VAL A 469 40.81 20.37 -32.68
C VAL A 469 40.59 21.83 -32.37
N LYS A 470 39.76 22.11 -31.36
CA LYS A 470 39.53 23.47 -30.87
C LYS A 470 40.78 23.92 -30.12
N THR A 471 41.22 25.15 -30.37
CA THR A 471 42.33 25.76 -29.64
C THR A 471 41.87 26.96 -28.85
N LEU A 472 42.29 27.05 -27.58
CA LEU A 472 41.97 28.15 -26.67
C LEU A 472 43.25 28.62 -25.96
N GLN A 473 43.53 29.92 -26.02
CA GLN A 473 44.67 30.50 -25.30
C GLN A 473 44.23 30.92 -23.90
N LEU A 474 44.80 30.29 -22.86
CA LEU A 474 44.62 30.74 -21.47
C LEU A 474 45.61 31.85 -21.15
N GLU A 475 45.13 32.91 -20.51
CA GLU A 475 45.96 33.93 -19.89
C GLU A 475 46.20 33.61 -18.40
N PRO A 476 47.26 34.14 -17.77
CA PRO A 476 47.51 33.92 -16.34
C PRO A 476 46.31 34.32 -15.48
N GLY A 477 45.77 33.37 -14.72
CA GLY A 477 44.57 33.51 -13.89
C GLY A 477 43.27 33.01 -14.54
N ASP A 478 43.28 32.65 -15.82
CA ASP A 478 42.13 32.03 -16.48
C ASP A 478 41.95 30.58 -15.99
N VAL A 479 40.70 30.15 -15.86
CA VAL A 479 40.33 28.79 -15.45
C VAL A 479 39.39 28.17 -16.47
N LEU A 480 39.73 26.99 -16.98
CA LEU A 480 38.87 26.18 -17.84
C LEU A 480 38.21 25.09 -17.01
N ILE A 481 36.90 24.89 -17.18
CA ILE A 481 36.11 23.90 -16.47
C ILE A 481 35.36 23.02 -17.49
N ALA A 482 35.47 21.71 -17.35
CA ALA A 482 34.66 20.73 -18.08
C ALA A 482 33.89 19.86 -17.07
N GLY A 483 32.78 19.26 -17.47
CA GLY A 483 32.04 18.36 -16.59
C GLY A 483 30.89 17.63 -17.28
N SER A 484 30.47 16.53 -16.66
CA SER A 484 29.38 15.66 -17.13
C SER A 484 28.02 16.33 -17.07
N ASP A 485 27.03 15.70 -17.71
CA ASP A 485 25.65 16.16 -17.77
C ASP A 485 24.97 16.21 -16.39
N GLY A 486 25.47 15.45 -15.41
CA GLY A 486 25.06 15.55 -14.01
C GLY A 486 25.17 16.95 -13.39
N ARG A 487 25.96 17.86 -13.99
CA ARG A 487 26.05 19.27 -13.55
C ARG A 487 24.81 20.09 -13.91
N ASP A 488 24.08 19.67 -14.93
CA ASP A 488 22.87 20.31 -15.45
C ASP A 488 21.61 19.57 -14.93
N ASP A 489 21.71 18.28 -14.58
CA ASP A 489 20.60 17.41 -14.13
C ASP A 489 20.19 17.57 -12.64
N VAL A 490 19.74 18.78 -12.26
CA VAL A 490 19.35 19.13 -10.88
C VAL A 490 17.84 19.04 -10.67
N ARG A 491 17.40 18.24 -9.69
CA ARG A 491 15.97 18.17 -9.30
C ARG A 491 15.62 19.24 -8.28
N VAL A 492 14.74 20.16 -8.67
CA VAL A 492 14.29 21.31 -7.88
C VAL A 492 12.82 21.16 -7.51
N GLN A 493 12.47 21.54 -6.28
CA GLN A 493 11.08 21.60 -5.82
C GLN A 493 10.53 23.01 -6.01
N ARG A 494 9.39 23.15 -6.72
CA ARG A 494 8.68 24.43 -6.84
C ARG A 494 7.97 24.77 -5.54
N ASP A 495 7.64 26.06 -5.37
CA ASP A 495 6.80 26.57 -4.27
C ASP A 495 5.45 25.85 -4.14
N ASN A 496 4.96 25.26 -5.23
CA ASN A 496 3.71 24.51 -5.30
C ASN A 496 3.83 23.05 -4.81
N GLY A 497 5.04 22.59 -4.47
CA GLY A 497 5.36 21.22 -4.08
C GLY A 497 5.75 20.27 -5.22
N ASP A 498 5.54 20.68 -6.48
CA ASP A 498 5.89 19.89 -7.67
C ASP A 498 7.42 19.81 -7.86
N LEU A 499 7.91 18.62 -8.20
CA LEU A 499 9.32 18.36 -8.52
C LEU A 499 9.52 18.44 -10.04
N PHE A 500 10.52 19.19 -10.48
CA PHE A 500 10.95 19.21 -11.89
C PHE A 500 12.48 19.11 -11.97
N ILE A 501 12.99 18.69 -13.13
CA ILE A 501 14.42 18.70 -13.43
C ILE A 501 14.69 19.96 -14.22
N GLN A 502 15.71 20.71 -13.81
CA GLN A 502 16.07 21.99 -14.38
C GLN A 502 17.21 21.78 -15.38
N ASP A 503 16.88 21.73 -16.67
CA ASP A 503 17.83 21.32 -17.73
C ASP A 503 18.45 22.55 -18.47
N ASP A 504 18.48 23.74 -17.86
CA ASP A 504 19.05 24.95 -18.48
C ASP A 504 20.57 25.02 -18.30
N GLU A 505 21.31 24.66 -19.35
CA GLU A 505 22.78 24.67 -19.36
C GLU A 505 23.39 26.04 -18.96
N ASN A 506 22.69 27.16 -19.19
CA ASN A 506 23.19 28.49 -18.81
C ASN A 506 23.24 28.70 -17.28
N GLU A 507 22.52 27.89 -16.52
CA GLU A 507 22.54 27.95 -15.07
C GLU A 507 23.90 27.53 -14.52
N PHE A 508 24.58 26.59 -15.17
CA PHE A 508 25.93 26.18 -14.79
C PHE A 508 26.93 27.34 -14.84
N LEU A 509 26.81 28.28 -15.79
CA LEU A 509 27.65 29.48 -15.83
C LEU A 509 27.51 30.31 -14.55
N GLN A 510 26.28 30.45 -14.02
CA GLN A 510 26.03 31.18 -12.78
C GLN A 510 26.66 30.49 -11.57
N HIS A 511 26.64 29.15 -11.55
CA HIS A 511 27.30 28.36 -10.51
C HIS A 511 28.82 28.51 -10.56
N VAL A 512 29.41 28.52 -11.77
CA VAL A 512 30.84 28.79 -11.97
C VAL A 512 31.22 30.18 -11.47
N GLU A 513 30.43 31.21 -11.77
CA GLU A 513 30.63 32.57 -11.29
C GLU A 513 30.50 32.68 -9.76
N ALA A 514 29.46 32.08 -9.18
CA ALA A 514 29.24 32.06 -7.74
C ALA A 514 30.37 31.34 -6.98
N GLY A 515 30.84 30.22 -7.53
CA GLY A 515 31.96 29.44 -6.99
C GLY A 515 33.34 30.01 -7.33
N LYS A 516 33.41 31.11 -8.09
CA LYS A 516 34.66 31.74 -8.56
C LYS A 516 35.64 30.78 -9.22
N GLY A 517 35.12 29.81 -9.97
CA GLY A 517 35.91 28.78 -10.62
C GLY A 517 36.53 27.72 -9.68
N VAL A 518 36.11 27.64 -8.41
CA VAL A 518 36.57 26.61 -7.45
C VAL A 518 35.54 25.47 -7.40
N LEU A 519 35.98 24.24 -7.71
CA LEU A 519 35.07 23.09 -7.88
C LEU A 519 34.15 22.84 -6.68
N ASN A 520 34.69 22.78 -5.47
CA ASN A 520 33.86 22.52 -4.27
C ASN A 520 32.79 23.60 -4.06
N ALA A 521 33.12 24.87 -4.32
CA ALA A 521 32.16 25.97 -4.18
C ALA A 521 31.09 25.95 -5.28
N ILE A 522 31.45 25.51 -6.50
CA ILE A 522 30.49 25.29 -7.59
C ILE A 522 29.52 24.18 -7.21
N VAL A 523 30.02 23.05 -6.70
CA VAL A 523 29.18 21.92 -6.27
C VAL A 523 28.26 22.33 -5.12
N GLU A 524 28.77 23.01 -4.10
CA GLU A 524 27.94 23.55 -3.01
C GLU A 524 26.85 24.49 -3.53
N SER A 525 27.17 25.30 -4.55
CA SER A 525 26.20 26.17 -5.22
C SER A 525 25.11 25.38 -5.95
N ILE A 526 25.47 24.30 -6.65
CA ILE A 526 24.51 23.40 -7.34
C ILE A 526 23.60 22.71 -6.31
N GLU A 527 24.19 22.11 -5.26
CA GLU A 527 23.46 21.41 -4.21
C GLU A 527 22.52 22.32 -3.41
N SER A 528 22.85 23.61 -3.32
CA SER A 528 21.98 24.59 -2.65
C SER A 528 20.65 24.83 -3.40
N ARG A 529 20.59 24.53 -4.71
CA ARG A 529 19.38 24.68 -5.53
C ARG A 529 18.53 23.43 -5.58
N GLY A 530 19.13 22.24 -5.47
CA GLY A 530 18.38 20.97 -5.56
C GLY A 530 19.25 19.73 -5.38
N GLN A 531 18.64 18.56 -5.62
CA GLN A 531 19.33 17.27 -5.51
C GLN A 531 19.83 16.80 -6.89
N LEU A 532 21.11 16.41 -6.96
CA LEU A 532 21.71 15.79 -8.15
C LEU A 532 20.99 14.50 -8.52
N THR A 533 20.71 14.31 -9.81
CA THR A 533 19.99 13.12 -10.28
C THR A 533 20.84 12.09 -11.01
N ASP A 534 22.04 12.43 -11.50
CA ASP A 534 22.99 11.49 -12.12
C ASP A 534 24.43 11.62 -11.59
N ASP A 535 25.37 10.90 -12.21
CA ASP A 535 26.80 10.96 -11.88
C ASP A 535 27.30 12.38 -12.18
N LEU A 536 28.06 12.97 -11.26
CA LEU A 536 28.62 14.32 -11.41
C LEU A 536 30.13 14.26 -11.42
N SER A 537 30.73 14.77 -12.48
CA SER A 537 32.16 15.01 -12.55
C SER A 537 32.46 16.40 -13.07
N LEU A 538 33.42 17.04 -12.42
CA LEU A 538 33.95 18.33 -12.82
C LEU A 538 35.47 18.23 -12.89
N LEU A 539 36.02 18.77 -13.95
CA LEU A 539 37.44 18.91 -14.20
C LEU A 539 37.77 20.38 -14.34
N ARG A 540 38.76 20.84 -13.59
CA ARG A 540 39.22 22.23 -13.57
C ARG A 540 40.67 22.30 -14.00
N ILE A 541 41.00 23.28 -14.83
CA ILE A 541 42.35 23.58 -15.31
C ILE A 541 42.61 25.07 -15.10
N GLY A 542 43.47 25.42 -14.15
CA GLY A 542 43.94 26.78 -13.93
C GLY A 542 45.31 27.02 -14.57
N TYR A 543 45.52 28.18 -15.20
CA TYR A 543 46.83 28.55 -15.76
C TYR A 543 47.47 29.69 -14.98
N ARG A 544 48.67 29.45 -14.44
CA ARG A 544 49.53 30.43 -13.75
C ARG A 544 48.79 31.25 -12.69
N GLU A 545 48.02 30.57 -11.85
CA GLU A 545 47.18 31.19 -10.83
C GLU A 545 47.99 31.95 -9.77
N ASP A 546 49.20 31.48 -9.48
CA ASP A 546 50.10 32.07 -8.49
C ASP A 546 50.83 33.34 -8.99
N LEU A 547 50.80 33.60 -10.30
CA LEU A 547 51.46 34.74 -10.92
C LEU A 547 50.47 35.91 -11.05
N LYS A 548 50.53 36.85 -10.10
CA LYS A 548 49.92 38.18 -10.29
C LYS A 548 50.44 38.76 -11.59
N HIS A 549 49.53 39.06 -12.53
CA HIS A 549 49.79 39.64 -13.87
C HIS A 549 51.17 40.29 -13.95
N GLY A 550 52.16 39.50 -14.36
CA GLY A 550 53.49 39.99 -14.63
C GLY A 550 53.34 40.86 -15.86
N THR A 551 53.33 42.17 -15.66
CA THR A 551 53.51 43.13 -16.75
C THR A 551 54.70 42.67 -17.56
N ASP A 552 54.47 42.30 -18.82
CA ASP A 552 55.52 42.00 -19.79
C ASP A 552 56.58 43.09 -19.71
N SER A 553 57.67 42.81 -19.02
CA SER A 553 58.87 43.63 -19.04
C SER A 553 59.64 43.27 -20.30
N ALA A 554 59.01 43.42 -21.46
CA ALA A 554 59.71 43.42 -22.73
C ALA A 554 60.54 44.71 -22.78
N GLY A 555 61.86 44.52 -22.89
CA GLY A 555 62.87 45.55 -22.72
C GLY A 555 62.62 46.78 -23.57
N ARG A 556 62.86 47.95 -22.97
CA ARG A 556 62.79 49.25 -23.66
C ARG A 556 63.66 49.32 -24.93
N ASP A 557 64.62 48.41 -25.09
CA ASP A 557 65.59 48.38 -26.19
C ASP A 557 65.00 47.92 -27.53
N PHE A 558 64.00 47.03 -27.56
CA PHE A 558 63.44 46.50 -28.82
C PHE A 558 62.31 47.33 -29.41
N ARG A 559 61.79 48.33 -28.68
CA ARG A 559 60.65 49.13 -29.13
C ARG A 559 60.98 49.97 -30.37
N GLN A 560 62.14 50.64 -30.33
CA GLN A 560 62.62 51.46 -31.45
C GLN A 560 62.96 50.61 -32.68
N LEU A 561 63.60 49.45 -32.47
CA LEU A 561 63.86 48.49 -33.54
C LEU A 561 62.55 47.98 -34.16
N SER A 562 61.54 47.68 -33.33
CA SER A 562 60.22 47.24 -33.80
C SER A 562 59.55 48.27 -34.70
N GLU A 563 59.58 49.54 -34.32
CA GLU A 563 59.01 50.62 -35.12
C GLU A 563 59.74 50.80 -36.46
N GLN A 564 61.07 50.79 -36.44
CA GLN A 564 61.89 50.92 -37.65
C GLN A 564 61.72 49.74 -38.61
N ALA A 565 61.78 48.51 -38.09
CA ALA A 565 61.60 47.30 -38.90
C ALA A 565 60.19 47.23 -39.48
N ARG A 566 59.15 47.58 -38.71
CA ARG A 566 57.76 47.66 -39.21
C ARG A 566 57.59 48.75 -40.27
N ALA A 567 58.22 49.90 -40.11
CA ALA A 567 58.19 50.97 -41.09
C ALA A 567 58.86 50.54 -42.40
N ALA A 568 60.04 49.91 -42.34
CA ALA A 568 60.73 49.35 -43.50
C ALA A 568 59.90 48.27 -44.20
N PHE A 569 59.24 47.39 -43.43
CA PHE A 569 58.33 46.38 -43.98
C PHE A 569 57.13 47.01 -44.72
N LYS A 570 56.51 48.05 -44.14
CA LYS A 570 55.40 48.79 -44.77
C LYS A 570 55.84 49.55 -46.03
N ALA A 571 57.08 50.05 -46.06
CA ALA A 571 57.68 50.70 -47.22
C ALA A 571 58.09 49.72 -48.34
N GLY A 572 57.96 48.39 -48.13
CA GLY A 572 58.39 47.37 -49.07
C GLY A 572 59.90 47.12 -49.09
N GLU A 573 60.65 47.75 -48.19
CA GLU A 573 62.11 47.59 -48.04
C GLU A 573 62.45 46.32 -47.23
N PHE A 574 61.99 45.16 -47.68
CA PHE A 574 62.07 43.90 -46.92
C PHE A 574 63.51 43.49 -46.58
N GLN A 575 64.47 43.67 -47.49
CA GLN A 575 65.87 43.31 -47.23
C GLN A 575 66.50 44.19 -46.14
N LYS A 576 66.14 45.47 -46.10
CA LYS A 576 66.60 46.38 -45.05
C LYS A 576 66.03 45.99 -43.69
N ALA A 577 64.74 45.61 -43.65
CA ALA A 577 64.11 45.08 -42.45
C ALA A 577 64.77 43.77 -41.98
N ILE A 578 65.13 42.87 -42.90
CA ILE A 578 65.86 41.63 -42.58
C ILE A 578 67.20 41.95 -41.94
N ASN A 579 68.03 42.78 -42.59
CA ASN A 579 69.35 43.13 -42.05
C ASN A 579 69.24 43.75 -40.65
N MET A 580 68.29 44.67 -40.44
CA MET A 580 68.05 45.27 -39.11
C MET A 580 67.69 44.23 -38.04
N LEU A 581 66.90 43.21 -38.39
CA LEU A 581 66.46 42.17 -37.47
C LEU A 581 67.53 41.09 -37.25
N GLU A 582 68.32 40.75 -38.27
CA GLU A 582 69.47 39.84 -38.16
C GLU A 582 70.63 40.46 -37.38
N ASP A 583 70.94 41.74 -37.61
CA ASP A 583 72.00 42.47 -36.88
C ASP A 583 71.69 42.58 -35.37
N ALA A 584 70.41 42.59 -35.02
CA ALA A 584 69.91 42.58 -33.65
C ALA A 584 69.70 41.18 -33.07
N ASP A 585 70.11 40.14 -33.81
CA ASP A 585 70.05 38.73 -33.44
C ASP A 585 68.65 38.29 -32.96
N ILE A 586 67.62 38.77 -33.66
CA ILE A 586 66.24 38.63 -33.20
C ILE A 586 65.79 37.16 -33.15
N ALA A 587 66.32 36.32 -34.04
CA ALA A 587 66.05 34.88 -34.03
C ALA A 587 66.42 34.24 -32.67
N ASP A 588 67.53 34.67 -32.09
CA ASP A 588 68.03 34.17 -30.79
C ASP A 588 67.41 34.91 -29.60
N SER A 589 67.05 36.20 -29.76
CA SER A 589 66.38 37.00 -28.73
C SER A 589 65.00 36.46 -28.32
N ARG A 590 64.36 35.66 -29.18
CA ARG A 590 63.01 35.09 -29.01
C ARG A 590 61.89 36.13 -28.77
N GLU A 591 62.09 37.38 -29.21
CA GLU A 591 61.06 38.42 -29.20
C GLU A 591 59.98 38.14 -30.26
N ALA A 592 58.91 37.44 -29.86
CA ALA A 592 57.92 36.87 -30.77
C ALA A 592 57.37 37.84 -31.84
N PRO A 593 57.01 39.11 -31.54
CA PRO A 593 56.50 40.02 -32.57
C PRO A 593 57.53 40.35 -33.66
N LEU A 594 58.82 40.38 -33.32
CA LEU A 594 59.90 40.66 -34.26
C LEU A 594 60.30 39.43 -35.05
N VAL A 595 60.31 38.25 -34.43
CA VAL A 595 60.50 36.96 -35.12
C VAL A 595 59.40 36.75 -36.16
N ARG A 596 58.14 37.07 -35.83
CA ARG A 596 57.02 37.05 -36.79
C ARG A 596 57.29 37.96 -37.99
N LEU A 597 57.75 39.19 -37.74
CA LEU A 597 58.05 40.15 -38.80
C LEU A 597 59.20 39.65 -39.70
N LEU A 598 60.26 39.10 -39.11
CA LEU A 598 61.39 38.52 -39.84
C LEU A 598 60.94 37.39 -40.77
N ALA A 599 60.12 36.46 -40.27
CA ALA A 599 59.53 35.40 -41.07
C ALA A 599 58.68 35.95 -42.24
N GLN A 600 57.89 36.99 -41.99
CA GLN A 600 57.10 37.67 -43.04
C GLN A 600 57.99 38.34 -44.09
N CYS A 601 59.10 38.98 -43.70
CA CYS A 601 60.06 39.53 -44.64
C CYS A 601 60.63 38.43 -45.55
N TYR A 602 61.04 37.30 -44.98
CA TYR A 602 61.57 36.16 -45.75
C TYR A 602 60.57 35.61 -46.76
N LEU A 603 59.31 35.49 -46.38
CA LEU A 603 58.24 35.10 -47.31
C LEU A 603 58.05 36.09 -48.45
N ARG A 604 58.17 37.40 -48.19
CA ARG A 604 58.02 38.46 -49.20
C ARG A 604 59.17 38.46 -50.21
N ILE A 605 60.40 38.22 -49.75
CA ILE A 605 61.57 38.07 -50.64
C ILE A 605 61.67 36.67 -51.29
N LYS A 606 60.73 35.77 -50.98
CA LYS A 606 60.64 34.38 -51.48
C LYS A 606 61.82 33.48 -51.07
N ASP A 607 62.51 33.84 -49.99
CA ASP A 607 63.52 32.99 -49.36
C ASP A 607 62.82 31.98 -48.46
N TYR A 608 62.31 30.92 -49.08
CA TYR A 608 61.45 29.95 -48.39
C TYR A 608 62.20 29.09 -47.39
N SER A 609 63.49 28.79 -47.60
CA SER A 609 64.26 27.96 -46.65
C SER A 609 64.46 28.67 -45.32
N ARG A 610 64.89 29.94 -45.33
CA ARG A 610 65.02 30.74 -44.10
C ARG A 610 63.65 31.07 -43.50
N ALA A 611 62.64 31.34 -44.34
CA ALA A 611 61.28 31.56 -43.86
C ALA A 611 60.75 30.39 -43.03
N VAL A 612 60.99 29.13 -43.46
CA VAL A 612 60.57 27.94 -42.71
C VAL A 612 61.18 27.94 -41.32
N THR A 613 62.51 28.02 -41.21
CA THR A 613 63.20 27.95 -39.91
C THR A 613 62.68 29.00 -38.93
N VAL A 614 62.67 30.27 -39.34
CA VAL A 614 62.25 31.39 -38.47
C VAL A 614 60.76 31.30 -38.12
N ALA A 615 59.91 30.87 -39.06
CA ALA A 615 58.48 30.70 -38.80
C ALA A 615 58.21 29.51 -37.87
N GLU A 616 58.97 28.41 -37.97
CA GLU A 616 58.87 27.28 -37.04
C GLU A 616 59.26 27.68 -35.62
N ASP A 617 60.34 28.44 -35.47
CA ASP A 617 60.78 28.98 -34.18
C ASP A 617 59.72 29.92 -33.57
N TYR A 618 59.11 30.77 -34.41
CA TYR A 618 57.98 31.58 -33.97
C TYR A 618 56.77 30.73 -33.54
N CYS A 619 56.41 29.70 -34.30
CA CYS A 619 55.30 28.81 -33.96
C CYS A 619 55.57 28.02 -32.67
N PHE A 620 56.83 27.80 -32.32
CA PHE A 620 57.19 27.29 -31.00
C PHE A 620 56.83 28.34 -29.93
N LEU A 621 57.21 29.60 -30.08
CA LEU A 621 56.93 30.67 -29.10
C LEU A 621 55.45 31.03 -28.96
N ARG A 622 54.72 31.13 -30.08
CA ARG A 622 53.30 31.50 -30.15
C ARG A 622 52.52 30.46 -30.97
N PRO A 623 52.23 29.29 -30.38
CA PRO A 623 51.58 28.19 -31.09
C PRO A 623 50.12 28.45 -31.45
N ALA A 624 49.48 29.48 -30.87
CA ALA A 624 48.10 29.85 -31.17
C ALA A 624 47.92 30.47 -32.56
N ASP A 625 48.99 30.99 -33.17
CA ASP A 625 48.95 31.76 -34.41
C ASP A 625 48.85 30.85 -35.66
N THR A 626 47.61 30.52 -36.03
CA THR A 626 47.30 29.65 -37.17
C THR A 626 47.82 30.20 -38.51
N GLU A 627 47.87 31.53 -38.69
CA GLU A 627 48.43 32.14 -39.91
C GLU A 627 49.93 31.84 -40.06
N MET A 628 50.66 31.79 -38.96
CA MET A 628 52.09 31.48 -39.00
C MET A 628 52.34 29.99 -39.21
N LEU A 629 51.47 29.10 -38.72
CA LEU A 629 51.50 27.69 -39.13
C LEU A 629 51.29 27.55 -40.64
N TYR A 630 50.36 28.33 -41.21
CA TYR A 630 50.14 28.38 -42.66
C TYR A 630 51.36 28.88 -43.41
N ALA A 631 52.01 29.93 -42.91
CA ALA A 631 53.28 30.41 -43.45
C ALA A 631 54.35 29.31 -43.50
N VAL A 632 54.50 28.51 -42.44
CA VAL A 632 55.43 27.37 -42.43
C VAL A 632 55.03 26.35 -43.49
N SER A 633 53.76 25.91 -43.51
CA SER A 633 53.27 24.92 -44.48
C SER A 633 53.49 25.38 -45.93
N TYR A 634 53.14 26.64 -46.22
CA TYR A 634 53.31 27.24 -47.54
C TYR A 634 54.79 27.34 -47.94
N ALA A 635 55.65 27.91 -47.07
CA ALA A 635 57.07 28.06 -47.35
C ALA A 635 57.76 26.70 -47.54
N ALA A 636 57.48 25.73 -46.68
CA ALA A 636 58.02 24.37 -46.78
C ALA A 636 57.61 23.70 -48.10
N GLY A 637 56.35 23.89 -48.54
CA GLY A 637 55.88 23.38 -49.82
C GLY A 637 56.62 24.02 -51.00
N ARG A 638 56.92 25.32 -50.94
CA ARG A 638 57.67 26.05 -51.97
C ARG A 638 59.18 25.76 -51.95
N SER A 639 59.73 25.38 -50.80
CA SER A 639 61.13 24.96 -50.66
C SER A 639 61.37 23.48 -50.97
N GLY A 640 60.33 22.72 -51.34
CA GLY A 640 60.42 21.28 -51.63
C GLY A 640 60.40 20.36 -50.40
N GLN A 641 60.24 20.89 -49.18
CA GLN A 641 60.13 20.12 -47.94
C GLN A 641 58.69 19.60 -47.75
N LEU A 642 58.24 18.73 -48.66
CA LEU A 642 56.83 18.34 -48.77
C LEU A 642 56.27 17.60 -47.55
N ASP A 643 57.08 16.80 -46.86
CA ASP A 643 56.65 16.10 -45.63
C ASP A 643 56.30 17.08 -44.51
N LYS A 644 57.19 18.04 -44.25
CA LYS A 644 56.96 19.11 -43.27
C LYS A 644 55.78 19.99 -43.68
N ALA A 645 55.70 20.34 -44.97
CA ALA A 645 54.59 21.12 -45.51
C ALA A 645 53.23 20.46 -45.24
N ALA A 646 53.15 19.14 -45.46
CA ALA A 646 51.95 18.35 -45.24
C ALA A 646 51.60 18.27 -43.75
N ASP A 647 52.59 18.08 -42.87
CA ASP A 647 52.34 18.00 -41.43
C ASP A 647 51.79 19.31 -40.85
N TYR A 648 52.41 20.46 -41.16
CA TYR A 648 51.88 21.77 -40.77
C TYR A 648 50.52 22.07 -41.43
N GLY A 649 50.34 21.67 -42.70
CA GLY A 649 49.08 21.79 -43.40
C GLY A 649 47.95 21.04 -42.69
N GLU A 650 48.19 19.80 -42.28
CA GLU A 650 47.22 18.98 -41.56
C GLU A 650 46.88 19.56 -40.18
N ARG A 651 47.86 20.14 -39.47
CA ARG A 651 47.61 20.82 -38.19
C ARG A 651 46.63 21.98 -38.35
N ILE A 652 46.82 22.79 -39.40
CA ILE A 652 45.92 23.91 -39.69
C ILE A 652 44.54 23.40 -40.08
N ARG A 653 44.46 22.34 -40.91
CA ARG A 653 43.17 21.71 -41.26
C ARG A 653 42.45 21.17 -40.04
N LEU A 654 43.17 20.65 -39.04
CA LEU A 654 42.57 20.21 -37.79
C LEU A 654 42.00 21.39 -36.99
N ARG A 655 42.60 22.59 -37.06
CA ARG A 655 42.05 23.77 -36.37
C ARG A 655 40.89 24.41 -37.12
N GLU A 656 41.01 24.53 -38.44
CA GLU A 656 40.04 25.19 -39.32
C GLU A 656 39.69 24.27 -40.51
N PRO A 657 38.82 23.28 -40.32
CA PRO A 657 38.54 22.23 -41.32
C PRO A 657 37.80 22.73 -42.56
N HIS A 658 37.09 23.86 -42.47
CA HIS A 658 36.28 24.42 -43.56
C HIS A 658 36.96 25.57 -44.31
N ASN A 659 38.19 25.95 -43.94
CA ASN A 659 38.87 27.08 -44.57
C ASN A 659 39.46 26.67 -45.94
N THR A 660 38.83 27.14 -47.00
CA THR A 660 39.17 26.82 -48.40
C THR A 660 40.62 27.17 -48.77
N ARG A 661 41.18 28.25 -48.19
CA ARG A 661 42.58 28.65 -48.42
C ARG A 661 43.56 27.59 -47.93
N TYR A 662 43.28 26.97 -46.79
CA TYR A 662 44.13 25.94 -46.20
C TYR A 662 43.98 24.59 -46.88
N LEU A 663 42.74 24.20 -47.19
CA LEU A 663 42.44 22.99 -47.96
C LEU A 663 43.10 23.04 -49.34
N MET A 664 43.04 24.19 -50.02
CA MET A 664 43.69 24.38 -51.32
C MET A 664 45.22 24.26 -51.24
N ASN A 665 45.84 24.72 -50.14
CA ASN A 665 47.27 24.57 -49.92
C ASN A 665 47.65 23.10 -49.70
N LEU A 666 46.86 22.36 -48.90
CA LEU A 666 47.04 20.93 -48.69
C LEU A 666 46.86 20.11 -49.97
N ALA A 667 45.84 20.42 -50.78
CA ALA A 667 45.62 19.77 -52.07
C ALA A 667 46.88 19.86 -52.96
N ARG A 668 47.49 21.05 -53.04
CA ARG A 668 48.76 21.24 -53.79
C ARG A 668 49.93 20.46 -53.21
N ILE A 669 50.06 20.44 -51.88
CA ILE A 669 51.16 19.74 -51.21
C ILE A 669 51.03 18.23 -51.46
N TYR A 670 49.82 17.66 -51.30
CA TYR A 670 49.59 16.23 -51.54
C TYR A 670 49.71 15.86 -53.01
N ALA A 671 49.29 16.73 -53.94
CA ALA A 671 49.56 16.58 -55.37
C ALA A 671 51.07 16.53 -55.64
N GLY A 672 51.86 17.43 -55.05
CA GLY A 672 53.32 17.43 -55.16
C GLY A 672 54.00 16.21 -54.54
N LYS A 673 53.37 15.57 -53.55
CA LYS A 673 53.83 14.30 -52.95
C LYS A 673 53.44 13.07 -53.77
N GLY A 674 52.61 13.21 -54.80
CA GLY A 674 52.07 12.11 -55.59
C GLY A 674 50.90 11.36 -54.92
N ASN A 675 50.36 11.85 -53.80
CA ASN A 675 49.15 11.27 -53.19
C ASN A 675 47.91 11.93 -53.80
N LEU A 676 47.55 11.48 -55.00
CA LEU A 676 46.49 12.08 -55.81
C LEU A 676 45.11 11.93 -55.15
N ASP A 677 44.84 10.81 -54.47
CA ASP A 677 43.56 10.56 -53.81
C ASP A 677 43.27 11.60 -52.71
N ARG A 678 44.24 11.85 -51.83
CA ARG A 678 44.08 12.90 -50.81
C ARG A 678 44.03 14.29 -51.41
N ALA A 679 44.82 14.55 -52.45
CA ALA A 679 44.80 15.83 -53.14
C ALA A 679 43.40 16.12 -53.71
N GLN A 680 42.79 15.12 -54.35
CA GLN A 680 41.44 15.21 -54.91
C GLN A 680 40.40 15.38 -53.80
N GLY A 681 40.44 14.59 -52.73
CA GLY A 681 39.48 14.71 -51.63
C GLY A 681 39.47 16.09 -50.95
N PHE A 682 40.62 16.76 -50.82
CA PHE A 682 40.64 18.15 -50.34
C PHE A 682 40.15 19.15 -51.37
N LEU A 683 40.40 18.89 -52.65
CA LEU A 683 39.95 19.73 -53.74
C LEU A 683 38.42 19.71 -53.89
N ASP A 684 37.82 18.53 -53.76
CA ASP A 684 36.37 18.35 -53.82
C ASP A 684 35.69 19.17 -52.71
N ARG A 685 36.21 19.11 -51.48
CA ARG A 685 35.74 19.96 -50.37
C ARG A 685 35.89 21.46 -50.64
N VAL A 686 36.95 21.88 -51.33
CA VAL A 686 37.10 23.30 -51.74
C VAL A 686 36.04 23.67 -52.75
N LEU A 687 35.76 22.82 -53.74
CA LEU A 687 34.78 23.07 -54.79
C LEU A 687 33.33 22.96 -54.29
N GLU A 688 33.07 22.16 -53.25
CA GLU A 688 31.78 22.13 -52.55
C GLU A 688 31.47 23.48 -51.90
N SER A 689 32.47 24.12 -51.29
CA SER A 689 32.31 25.43 -50.64
C SER A 689 32.44 26.61 -51.61
N GLU A 690 33.32 26.52 -52.61
CA GLU A 690 33.61 27.55 -53.61
C GLU A 690 33.66 26.93 -55.03
N PRO A 691 32.49 26.71 -55.67
CA PRO A 691 32.41 26.04 -56.98
C PRO A 691 33.20 26.76 -58.09
N ASP A 692 33.27 28.08 -58.03
CA ASP A 692 33.91 28.95 -59.03
C ASP A 692 35.38 29.24 -58.74
N ASN A 693 36.03 28.48 -57.85
CA ASN A 693 37.43 28.73 -57.51
C ASN A 693 38.37 28.32 -58.66
N ASP A 694 38.77 29.30 -59.48
CA ASP A 694 39.69 29.16 -60.62
C ASP A 694 40.96 28.34 -60.30
N LYS A 695 41.51 28.51 -59.10
CA LYS A 695 42.74 27.81 -58.71
C LYS A 695 42.47 26.34 -58.42
N ALA A 696 41.32 26.03 -57.80
CA ALA A 696 40.91 24.66 -57.53
C ALA A 696 40.56 23.93 -58.84
N LEU A 697 39.78 24.56 -59.73
CA LEU A 697 39.44 23.99 -61.04
C LEU A 697 40.67 23.66 -61.89
N LYS A 698 41.64 24.58 -61.98
CA LYS A 698 42.90 24.34 -62.70
C LYS A 698 43.70 23.19 -62.12
N LEU A 699 43.74 23.06 -60.78
CA LEU A 699 44.43 21.94 -60.14
C LEU A 699 43.67 20.62 -60.36
N ALA A 700 42.33 20.64 -60.39
CA ALA A 700 41.50 19.48 -60.70
C ALA A 700 41.80 18.94 -62.09
N GLU A 701 41.87 19.82 -63.09
CA GLU A 701 42.20 19.46 -64.47
C GLU A 701 43.61 18.89 -64.57
N GLN A 702 44.58 19.47 -63.86
CA GLN A 702 45.95 18.95 -63.81
C GLN A 702 46.03 17.55 -63.20
N LEU A 703 45.26 17.29 -62.13
CA LEU A 703 45.20 15.98 -61.49
C LEU A 703 44.52 14.93 -62.39
N LYS A 704 43.43 15.29 -63.08
CA LYS A 704 42.76 14.42 -64.06
C LYS A 704 43.64 14.07 -65.25
N GLY A 705 44.48 14.99 -65.71
CA GLY A 705 45.45 14.74 -66.77
C GLY A 705 46.69 13.94 -66.36
N ALA A 706 46.92 13.77 -65.05
CA ALA A 706 48.04 13.03 -64.47
C ALA A 706 47.65 11.66 -63.90
N ALA A 707 46.36 11.31 -63.91
CA ALA A 707 45.89 9.97 -63.60
C ALA A 707 46.27 9.01 -64.74
N PRO A 708 46.85 7.82 -64.43
CA PRO A 708 47.34 6.87 -65.44
C PRO A 708 46.25 6.27 -66.32
#